data_AF-A0A102LJ45-F1
#
_entry.id   AF-A0A102LJ45-F1
#
_cell.length_a   1.000
_cell.length_b   1.000
_cell.length_c   1.000
_cell.angle_alpha   90.00
_cell.angle_beta   90.00
_cell.angle_gamma   90.00
#
_symmetry.space_group_name_H-M   'P 1'
#
loop_
_entity.id
_entity.type
_entity.pdbx_description
1 polymer ?
#
loop_
_entity_poly.entity_id
_entity_poly.type
_entity_poly.pdbx_seq_one_letter_code
_entity_poly.pdbx_strand_id
1 'polypeptide(L)'
;MSFYQDKIDQVDAYMHGRFEQAQGVKGWNVRHIPKALDFVDADTLNIKAIAFYLPQFHPIPENDLWWGKGFTEWTNVTKAVPQFVGHHQPHLPGELGFYDLRIPEVMQQQAELAKHYGITGFCFHHYWFGGKRLLEKPLQNLLEHKEIDIKFCVSWANENWSRRWDGLEDDILISQNHSAEDDINFFDSLVDAFRDERYITVDGKPLLIVYRLTLLPDAKATAERWRARAVELGLPGVYLVAAKSFNITDPTVFGFDAAVEFPPHQSHAKEITDQHVVMNPSYKGKIYDYEEVANRLGKTVSEDHLTFKTVMPSWDNEARKPGAGFSFVKSTPQNYAKWLNDACRVTMQNDEDKRLVFINAWNEWAEGAHLEPDRYHGYAFLHATANVLRSYRKKTAADNYYDEHNATFEKKADTAVVLHLYYEDLADSMISYIKNIGSPDVFLTFKHGVDRKYLDKFVQNGLNIYLIPVENIGRDIRPFLIAYEQVAKRGYEYCCKLHTKRSLHRTDGDTWRSTLLGCLAGSQNCATKVADYFKANKQLGLLAPKGSITDLSVPEIHAGNIVWLDAILDRIGEDKLIGNYKVHFPSGSMFWFKVDALQPLLDLNLQVESFELETGQLDGTLAHTIERLIGVFAKQRGYDMVEIDVAEL
;
A
#
# COMPACT_ATOMS: atom_id res chain seq x y z
N MET A 1 -31.15 -29.89 11.97
CA MET A 1 -31.93 -28.72 11.52
C MET A 1 -31.17 -27.41 11.77
N SER A 2 -30.52 -27.18 12.93
CA SER A 2 -29.78 -25.91 13.16
C SER A 2 -28.60 -25.68 12.20
N PHE A 3 -27.81 -26.70 11.87
CA PHE A 3 -26.66 -26.54 10.94
C PHE A 3 -27.04 -26.07 9.53
N TYR A 4 -28.21 -26.45 9.04
CA TYR A 4 -28.70 -25.98 7.74
C TYR A 4 -29.30 -24.58 7.83
N GLN A 5 -29.91 -24.23 8.97
CA GLN A 5 -30.42 -22.90 9.23
C GLN A 5 -29.29 -21.86 9.29
N ASP A 6 -28.19 -22.16 10.00
CA ASP A 6 -27.05 -21.24 10.13
C ASP A 6 -26.42 -20.88 8.77
N LYS A 7 -26.36 -21.84 7.83
CA LYS A 7 -25.85 -21.58 6.47
C LYS A 7 -26.81 -20.77 5.62
N ILE A 8 -28.11 -21.00 5.76
CA ILE A 8 -29.15 -20.21 5.06
C ILE A 8 -29.09 -18.77 5.56
N ASP A 9 -29.03 -18.56 6.87
CA ASP A 9 -28.96 -17.24 7.48
C ASP A 9 -27.71 -16.46 7.03
N GLN A 10 -26.56 -17.14 6.87
CA GLN A 10 -25.34 -16.52 6.33
C GLN A 10 -25.46 -16.11 4.86
N VAL A 11 -26.13 -16.92 4.02
CA VAL A 11 -26.38 -16.59 2.62
C VAL A 11 -27.36 -15.43 2.52
N ASP A 12 -28.44 -15.44 3.32
CA ASP A 12 -29.43 -14.37 3.35
C ASP A 12 -28.80 -13.05 3.80
N ALA A 13 -27.97 -13.07 4.85
CA ALA A 13 -27.23 -11.90 5.31
C ALA A 13 -26.27 -11.36 4.23
N TYR A 14 -25.56 -12.25 3.53
CA TYR A 14 -24.67 -11.87 2.43
C TYR A 14 -25.44 -11.23 1.27
N MET A 15 -26.57 -11.81 0.87
CA MET A 15 -27.42 -11.27 -0.18
C MET A 15 -28.02 -9.91 0.21
N HIS A 16 -28.45 -9.75 1.47
CA HIS A 16 -28.94 -8.47 1.98
C HIS A 16 -27.86 -7.38 1.87
N GLY A 17 -26.63 -7.66 2.33
CA GLY A 17 -25.52 -6.72 2.21
C GLY A 17 -25.17 -6.36 0.76
N ARG A 18 -25.30 -7.31 -0.19
CA ARG A 18 -25.12 -7.04 -1.62
C ARG A 18 -26.22 -6.12 -2.17
N PHE A 19 -27.47 -6.29 -1.74
CA PHE A 19 -28.56 -5.38 -2.13
C PHE A 19 -28.37 -3.98 -1.57
N GLU A 20 -27.94 -3.84 -0.31
CA GLU A 20 -27.62 -2.54 0.29
C GLU A 20 -26.48 -1.84 -0.47
N GLN A 21 -25.39 -2.56 -0.79
CA GLN A 21 -24.30 -2.02 -1.60
C GLN A 21 -24.77 -1.55 -2.99
N ALA A 22 -25.67 -2.32 -3.62
CA ALA A 22 -26.21 -1.99 -4.94
C ALA A 22 -27.15 -0.77 -4.93
N GLN A 23 -27.82 -0.47 -3.82
CA GLN A 23 -28.69 0.71 -3.66
C GLN A 23 -27.90 2.03 -3.53
N GLY A 24 -26.57 1.99 -3.58
CA GLY A 24 -25.69 3.12 -3.37
C GLY A 24 -25.38 3.29 -1.88
N VAL A 25 -24.14 3.69 -1.60
CA VAL A 25 -23.62 3.73 -0.22
C VAL A 25 -24.41 4.76 0.60
N LYS A 26 -25.28 4.29 1.50
CA LYS A 26 -25.80 5.11 2.60
C LYS A 26 -24.74 5.17 3.69
N GLY A 27 -23.78 6.10 3.55
CA GLY A 27 -22.67 6.27 4.48
C GLY A 27 -21.30 6.15 3.83
N TRP A 28 -20.24 6.18 4.63
CA TRP A 28 -18.87 6.05 4.15
C TRP A 28 -18.53 4.58 3.92
N ASN A 29 -18.21 4.19 2.69
CA ASN A 29 -17.71 2.83 2.43
C ASN A 29 -16.26 2.75 2.91
N VAL A 30 -16.04 2.18 4.10
CA VAL A 30 -14.72 2.04 4.76
C VAL A 30 -13.70 1.29 3.88
N ARG A 31 -14.16 0.53 2.86
CA ARG A 31 -13.31 -0.27 1.97
C ARG A 31 -12.86 0.47 0.71
N HIS A 32 -13.59 1.50 0.28
CA HIS A 32 -13.30 2.25 -0.94
C HIS A 32 -12.43 3.47 -0.62
N ILE A 33 -11.25 3.53 -1.24
CA ILE A 33 -10.30 4.61 -1.01
C ILE A 33 -10.25 5.52 -2.25
N PRO A 34 -10.43 6.85 -2.12
CA PRO A 34 -10.35 7.77 -3.25
C PRO A 34 -8.90 7.97 -3.73
N LYS A 35 -8.74 8.58 -4.90
CA LYS A 35 -7.42 8.92 -5.46
C LYS A 35 -6.65 9.84 -4.50
N ALA A 36 -5.37 9.55 -4.31
CA ALA A 36 -4.45 10.41 -3.58
C ALA A 36 -4.35 11.80 -4.24
N LEU A 37 -4.14 12.83 -3.42
CA LEU A 37 -3.84 14.18 -3.93
C LEU A 37 -2.33 14.42 -4.03
N ASP A 38 -1.56 13.70 -3.23
CA ASP A 38 -0.10 13.70 -3.21
C ASP A 38 0.46 12.58 -4.08
N PHE A 39 1.61 12.83 -4.71
CA PHE A 39 2.26 11.88 -5.61
C PHE A 39 3.56 11.33 -5.02
N VAL A 40 4.04 10.21 -5.56
CA VAL A 40 5.36 9.63 -5.25
C VAL A 40 6.23 9.69 -6.50
N ASP A 41 7.30 10.48 -6.46
CA ASP A 41 8.27 10.50 -7.55
C ASP A 41 9.18 9.25 -7.49
N ALA A 42 8.99 8.34 -8.44
CA ALA A 42 9.73 7.08 -8.52
C ALA A 42 11.26 7.27 -8.62
N ASP A 43 11.75 8.37 -9.20
CA ASP A 43 13.20 8.61 -9.33
C ASP A 43 13.84 9.01 -7.99
N THR A 44 13.03 9.42 -7.00
CA THR A 44 13.48 9.68 -5.63
C THR A 44 13.57 8.42 -4.76
N LEU A 45 13.20 7.25 -5.28
CA LEU A 45 13.16 5.99 -4.53
C LEU A 45 14.45 5.18 -4.69
N ASN A 46 14.80 4.40 -3.66
CA ASN A 46 15.86 3.38 -3.76
C ASN A 46 15.36 2.05 -4.34
N ILE A 47 14.04 1.85 -4.43
CA ILE A 47 13.39 0.67 -4.99
C ILE A 47 12.71 1.06 -6.29
N LYS A 48 12.87 0.25 -7.33
CA LYS A 48 12.15 0.37 -8.60
C LYS A 48 11.04 -0.67 -8.66
N ALA A 49 9.79 -0.24 -8.50
CA ALA A 49 8.62 -1.12 -8.59
C ALA A 49 8.19 -1.30 -10.05
N ILE A 50 8.11 -2.54 -10.52
CA ILE A 50 7.77 -2.89 -11.90
C ILE A 50 6.51 -3.75 -11.91
N ALA A 51 5.41 -3.29 -12.50
CA ALA A 51 4.18 -4.07 -12.56
C ALA A 51 4.10 -4.87 -13.87
N PHE A 52 3.78 -6.17 -13.80
CA PHE A 52 3.47 -6.95 -15.00
C PHE A 52 2.24 -6.38 -15.70
N TYR A 53 2.25 -6.38 -17.02
CA TYR A 53 1.24 -5.73 -17.85
C TYR A 53 0.70 -6.70 -18.88
N LEU A 54 -0.60 -6.98 -18.79
CA LEU A 54 -1.31 -7.87 -19.70
C LEU A 54 -1.83 -7.08 -20.91
N PRO A 55 -1.46 -7.46 -22.15
CA PRO A 55 -1.90 -6.74 -23.34
C PRO A 55 -3.32 -7.10 -23.82
N GLN A 56 -3.98 -8.11 -23.25
CA GLN A 56 -5.20 -8.74 -23.76
C GLN A 56 -6.53 -7.96 -23.50
N PHE A 57 -6.48 -6.63 -23.60
CA PHE A 57 -7.64 -5.75 -23.52
C PHE A 57 -7.91 -5.05 -24.86
N HIS A 58 -7.76 -5.79 -25.95
CA HIS A 58 -8.17 -5.40 -27.30
C HIS A 58 -8.46 -6.65 -28.14
N PRO A 59 -9.39 -6.59 -29.10
CA PRO A 59 -9.69 -7.73 -29.97
C PRO A 59 -8.57 -7.91 -31.00
N ILE A 60 -8.27 -9.16 -31.33
CA ILE A 60 -7.43 -9.56 -32.46
C ILE A 60 -8.14 -10.67 -33.27
N PRO A 61 -7.84 -10.82 -34.58
CA PRO A 61 -8.52 -11.80 -35.43
C PRO A 61 -8.47 -13.24 -34.90
N GLU A 62 -7.35 -13.63 -34.30
CA GLU A 62 -7.15 -14.96 -33.72
C GLU A 62 -8.09 -15.20 -32.54
N ASN A 63 -8.15 -14.26 -31.61
CA ASN A 63 -9.04 -14.33 -30.44
C ASN A 63 -10.51 -14.36 -30.86
N ASP A 64 -10.87 -13.57 -31.87
CA ASP A 64 -12.22 -13.56 -32.43
C ASP A 64 -12.60 -14.92 -33.02
N LEU A 65 -11.65 -15.61 -33.66
CA LEU A 65 -11.84 -16.95 -34.19
C LEU A 65 -11.96 -18.01 -33.08
N TRP A 66 -11.16 -17.88 -32.01
CA TRP A 66 -11.06 -18.90 -30.97
C TRP A 66 -12.14 -18.80 -29.89
N TRP A 67 -12.54 -17.58 -29.53
CA TRP A 67 -13.40 -17.29 -28.38
C TRP A 67 -14.66 -16.48 -28.73
N GLY A 68 -14.77 -16.03 -29.98
CA GLY A 68 -15.92 -15.28 -30.48
C GLY A 68 -15.60 -13.81 -30.72
N LYS A 69 -16.36 -13.20 -31.63
CA LYS A 69 -16.13 -11.84 -32.12
C LYS A 69 -16.08 -10.80 -30.98
N GLY A 70 -15.03 -9.99 -30.97
CA GLY A 70 -14.81 -8.92 -30.00
C GLY A 70 -14.22 -9.40 -28.67
N PHE A 71 -13.64 -10.61 -28.63
CA PHE A 71 -13.13 -11.16 -27.37
C PHE A 71 -11.99 -10.32 -26.81
N THR A 72 -12.12 -10.01 -25.52
CA THR A 72 -11.10 -9.43 -24.65
C THR A 72 -11.28 -10.02 -23.26
N GLU A 73 -10.30 -9.82 -22.37
CA GLU A 73 -10.42 -10.32 -20.99
C GLU A 73 -11.63 -9.75 -20.23
N TRP A 74 -12.17 -8.60 -20.63
CA TRP A 74 -13.44 -8.09 -20.10
C TRP A 74 -14.62 -9.06 -20.28
N THR A 75 -14.58 -9.90 -21.31
CA THR A 75 -15.59 -10.95 -21.55
C THR A 75 -15.58 -11.99 -20.43
N ASN A 76 -14.39 -12.33 -19.91
CA ASN A 76 -14.25 -13.26 -18.78
C ASN A 76 -14.61 -12.58 -17.46
N VAL A 77 -14.16 -11.34 -17.26
CA VAL A 77 -14.42 -10.57 -16.03
C VAL A 77 -15.93 -10.38 -15.80
N THR A 78 -16.66 -9.92 -16.82
CA THR A 78 -18.07 -9.53 -16.68
C THR A 78 -19.04 -10.68 -16.44
N LYS A 79 -18.68 -11.92 -16.82
CA LYS A 79 -19.51 -13.11 -16.60
C LYS A 79 -19.24 -13.81 -15.27
N ALA A 80 -18.19 -13.43 -14.54
CA ALA A 80 -17.82 -14.06 -13.29
C ALA A 80 -18.88 -13.83 -12.20
N VAL A 81 -19.14 -14.86 -11.39
CA VAL A 81 -20.13 -14.82 -10.31
C VAL A 81 -19.56 -15.38 -9.00
N PRO A 82 -20.03 -14.91 -7.84
CA PRO A 82 -19.64 -15.48 -6.56
C PRO A 82 -19.96 -16.98 -6.46
N GLN A 83 -19.01 -17.78 -5.96
CA GLN A 83 -19.16 -19.24 -5.79
C GLN A 83 -19.37 -19.63 -4.31
N PHE A 84 -18.94 -18.77 -3.38
CA PHE A 84 -19.04 -18.94 -1.93
C PHE A 84 -19.33 -17.60 -1.22
N VAL A 85 -19.81 -17.65 0.01
CA VAL A 85 -20.15 -16.45 0.81
C VAL A 85 -18.90 -15.60 1.02
N GLY A 86 -19.01 -14.30 0.71
CA GLY A 86 -17.90 -13.36 0.76
C GLY A 86 -16.99 -13.36 -0.47
N HIS A 87 -17.28 -14.17 -1.50
CA HIS A 87 -16.51 -14.15 -2.74
C HIS A 87 -16.73 -12.84 -3.51
N HIS A 88 -15.65 -12.11 -3.77
CA HIS A 88 -15.69 -10.87 -4.53
C HIS A 88 -15.61 -11.15 -6.03
N GLN A 89 -16.76 -11.40 -6.65
CA GLN A 89 -16.89 -11.45 -8.12
C GLN A 89 -18.21 -10.78 -8.55
N PRO A 90 -18.26 -10.17 -9.75
CA PRO A 90 -17.12 -9.85 -10.61
C PRO A 90 -16.25 -8.70 -10.04
N HIS A 91 -14.96 -8.68 -10.37
CA HIS A 91 -14.10 -7.50 -10.18
C HIS A 91 -14.43 -6.46 -11.26
N LEU A 92 -14.91 -5.27 -10.89
CA LEU A 92 -15.35 -4.25 -11.85
C LEU A 92 -14.43 -3.02 -11.85
N PRO A 93 -14.02 -2.51 -13.03
CA PRO A 93 -13.09 -1.39 -13.11
C PRO A 93 -13.67 -0.09 -12.54
N GLY A 94 -12.77 0.70 -11.95
CA GLY A 94 -13.01 2.04 -11.44
C GLY A 94 -13.04 3.09 -12.55
N GLU A 95 -12.22 4.14 -12.43
CA GLU A 95 -12.29 5.33 -13.31
C GLU A 95 -11.93 5.05 -14.78
N LEU A 96 -11.04 4.09 -15.05
CA LEU A 96 -10.60 3.76 -16.41
C LEU A 96 -11.64 2.94 -17.20
N GLY A 97 -12.63 2.38 -16.52
CA GLY A 97 -13.70 1.59 -17.14
C GLY A 97 -13.23 0.35 -17.89
N PHE A 98 -14.10 -0.17 -18.76
CA PHE A 98 -13.80 -1.29 -19.66
C PHE A 98 -13.08 -0.78 -20.91
N TYR A 99 -11.79 -0.49 -20.75
CA TYR A 99 -10.98 0.17 -21.78
C TYR A 99 -10.57 -0.74 -22.95
N ASP A 100 -10.09 -0.12 -24.02
CA ASP A 100 -9.53 -0.78 -25.21
C ASP A 100 -8.09 -0.30 -25.46
N LEU A 101 -7.12 -1.22 -25.42
CA LEU A 101 -5.70 -0.88 -25.55
C LEU A 101 -5.24 -0.55 -26.98
N ARG A 102 -6.15 -0.50 -27.96
CA ARG A 102 -5.87 0.14 -29.24
C ARG A 102 -5.78 1.66 -29.12
N ILE A 103 -6.35 2.24 -28.05
CA ILE A 103 -6.41 3.68 -27.79
C ILE A 103 -5.19 4.08 -26.95
N PRO A 104 -4.20 4.81 -27.51
CA PRO A 104 -2.97 5.18 -26.80
C PRO A 104 -3.23 6.02 -25.54
N GLU A 105 -4.27 6.85 -25.53
CA GLU A 105 -4.64 7.71 -24.41
C GLU A 105 -5.00 6.91 -23.14
N VAL A 106 -5.50 5.67 -23.31
CA VAL A 106 -5.73 4.76 -22.17
C VAL A 106 -4.41 4.40 -21.51
N MET A 107 -3.40 4.04 -22.31
CA MET A 107 -2.07 3.72 -21.79
C MET A 107 -1.38 4.94 -21.18
N GLN A 108 -1.60 6.14 -21.74
CA GLN A 108 -1.13 7.38 -21.13
C GLN A 108 -1.74 7.57 -19.73
N GLN A 109 -3.06 7.41 -19.57
CA GLN A 109 -3.71 7.51 -18.27
C GLN A 109 -3.22 6.45 -17.28
N GLN A 110 -2.98 5.21 -17.75
CA GLN A 110 -2.40 4.15 -16.93
C GLN A 110 -0.97 4.49 -16.49
N ALA A 111 -0.13 5.02 -17.39
CA ALA A 111 1.23 5.45 -17.08
C ALA A 111 1.25 6.60 -16.07
N GLU A 112 0.42 7.61 -16.26
CA GLU A 112 0.26 8.74 -15.33
C GLU A 112 -0.19 8.26 -13.94
N LEU A 113 -1.17 7.35 -13.90
CA LEU A 113 -1.66 6.78 -12.65
C LEU A 113 -0.60 5.93 -11.95
N ALA A 114 0.10 5.06 -12.68
CA ALA A 114 1.18 4.24 -12.14
C ALA A 114 2.28 5.10 -11.52
N LYS A 115 2.75 6.13 -12.26
CA LYS A 115 3.75 7.07 -11.78
C LYS A 115 3.29 7.87 -10.57
N HIS A 116 2.01 8.27 -10.53
CA HIS A 116 1.46 9.00 -9.38
C HIS A 116 1.67 8.26 -8.05
N TYR A 117 1.66 6.92 -8.07
CA TYR A 117 1.85 6.07 -6.88
C TYR A 117 3.25 5.44 -6.78
N GLY A 118 4.22 5.90 -7.58
CA GLY A 118 5.62 5.48 -7.48
C GLY A 118 5.96 4.18 -8.23
N ILE A 119 5.06 3.64 -9.04
CA ILE A 119 5.39 2.55 -9.97
C ILE A 119 6.37 3.09 -11.01
N THR A 120 7.54 2.46 -11.10
CA THR A 120 8.63 2.89 -11.97
C THR A 120 8.37 2.51 -13.42
N GLY A 121 7.78 1.33 -13.66
CA GLY A 121 7.60 0.83 -15.00
C GLY A 121 6.69 -0.37 -15.14
N PHE A 122 6.46 -0.77 -16.38
CA PHE A 122 5.67 -1.95 -16.75
C PHE A 122 6.52 -3.06 -17.37
N CYS A 123 6.24 -4.31 -17.02
CA CYS A 123 6.80 -5.48 -17.68
C CYS A 123 5.73 -6.11 -18.59
N PHE A 124 5.83 -5.88 -19.90
CA PHE A 124 4.84 -6.34 -20.85
C PHE A 124 4.98 -7.85 -21.09
N HIS A 125 3.88 -8.59 -20.96
CA HIS A 125 3.80 -9.93 -21.53
C HIS A 125 3.89 -9.83 -23.05
N HIS A 126 4.89 -10.49 -23.63
CA HIS A 126 5.14 -10.47 -25.06
C HIS A 126 4.95 -11.85 -25.66
N TYR A 127 4.10 -11.91 -26.69
CA TYR A 127 3.68 -13.15 -27.34
C TYR A 127 4.24 -13.19 -28.76
N TRP A 128 5.28 -14.02 -28.93
CA TRP A 128 5.98 -14.22 -30.19
C TRP A 128 6.09 -15.72 -30.47
N PHE A 129 5.57 -16.16 -31.62
CA PHE A 129 5.44 -17.56 -32.02
C PHE A 129 6.09 -17.78 -33.40
N GLY A 130 7.42 -17.92 -33.45
CA GLY A 130 8.13 -18.28 -34.69
C GLY A 130 7.92 -17.29 -35.84
N GLY A 131 8.01 -15.98 -35.54
CA GLY A 131 7.82 -14.89 -36.50
C GLY A 131 6.42 -14.27 -36.50
N LYS A 132 5.44 -14.88 -35.82
CA LYS A 132 4.11 -14.28 -35.62
C LYS A 132 4.01 -13.64 -34.23
N ARG A 133 3.71 -12.34 -34.19
CA ARG A 133 3.37 -11.64 -32.94
C ARG A 133 1.86 -11.66 -32.75
N LEU A 134 1.44 -11.78 -31.49
CA LEU A 134 0.04 -11.64 -31.08
C LEU A 134 -0.03 -10.63 -29.94
N LEU A 135 -1.16 -9.91 -29.83
CA LEU A 135 -1.40 -8.91 -28.77
C LEU A 135 -0.31 -7.80 -28.69
N GLU A 136 0.35 -7.50 -29.81
CA GLU A 136 1.52 -6.62 -29.86
C GLU A 136 1.17 -5.12 -29.78
N LYS A 137 -0.11 -4.78 -29.97
CA LYS A 137 -0.55 -3.39 -30.12
C LYS A 137 -0.16 -2.49 -28.94
N PRO A 138 -0.26 -2.90 -27.66
CA PRO A 138 0.14 -2.05 -26.54
C PRO A 138 1.63 -1.72 -26.54
N LEU A 139 2.51 -2.71 -26.82
CA LEU A 139 3.95 -2.46 -26.90
C LEU A 139 4.28 -1.56 -28.10
N GLN A 140 3.61 -1.76 -29.25
CA GLN A 140 3.75 -0.85 -30.40
C GLN A 140 3.33 0.58 -30.05
N ASN A 141 2.17 0.74 -29.41
CA ASN A 141 1.68 2.04 -28.97
C ASN A 141 2.72 2.72 -28.06
N LEU A 142 3.28 2.00 -27.09
CA LEU A 142 4.32 2.54 -26.22
C LEU A 142 5.54 3.04 -27.01
N LEU A 143 6.01 2.28 -28.01
CA LEU A 143 7.18 2.65 -28.83
C LEU A 143 6.89 3.83 -29.77
N GLU A 144 5.70 3.89 -30.34
CA GLU A 144 5.25 4.92 -31.28
C GLU A 144 4.90 6.24 -30.58
N HIS A 145 4.30 6.17 -29.39
CA HIS A 145 3.79 7.30 -28.62
C HIS A 145 4.68 7.61 -27.41
N LYS A 146 5.59 8.58 -27.57
CA LYS A 146 6.55 8.96 -26.52
C LYS A 146 5.90 9.73 -25.36
N GLU A 147 4.69 10.25 -25.55
CA GLU A 147 3.84 10.83 -24.50
C GLU A 147 3.38 9.80 -23.45
N ILE A 148 3.42 8.49 -23.78
CA ILE A 148 3.25 7.42 -22.79
C ILE A 148 4.57 7.28 -22.03
N ASP A 149 4.79 8.20 -21.09
CA ASP A 149 6.03 8.33 -20.34
C ASP A 149 6.07 7.39 -19.13
N ILE A 150 6.43 6.13 -19.39
CA ILE A 150 6.71 5.12 -18.35
C ILE A 150 7.85 4.21 -18.77
N LYS A 151 8.71 3.81 -17.83
CA LYS A 151 9.78 2.85 -18.10
C LYS A 151 9.17 1.47 -18.37
N PHE A 152 9.85 0.63 -19.15
CA PHE A 152 9.31 -0.70 -19.46
C PHE A 152 10.37 -1.76 -19.72
N CYS A 153 9.99 -3.02 -19.58
CA CYS A 153 10.73 -4.18 -20.07
C CYS A 153 9.76 -5.24 -20.59
N VAL A 154 10.30 -6.36 -21.07
CA VAL A 154 9.52 -7.43 -21.70
C VAL A 154 9.73 -8.77 -20.97
N SER A 155 8.62 -9.48 -20.77
CA SER A 155 8.60 -10.89 -20.40
C SER A 155 8.04 -11.73 -21.54
N TRP A 156 8.87 -12.56 -22.14
CA TRP A 156 8.47 -13.48 -23.20
C TRP A 156 7.67 -14.65 -22.63
N ALA A 157 6.38 -14.70 -22.96
CA ALA A 157 5.50 -15.81 -22.66
C ALA A 157 5.73 -16.94 -23.68
N ASN A 158 6.85 -17.65 -23.55
CA ASN A 158 7.35 -18.61 -24.54
C ASN A 158 6.68 -20.00 -24.45
N GLU A 159 5.42 -20.06 -24.05
CA GLU A 159 4.66 -21.31 -23.96
C GLU A 159 3.68 -21.45 -25.13
N ASN A 160 3.25 -22.69 -25.40
CA ASN A 160 2.19 -22.95 -26.36
C ASN A 160 0.91 -22.22 -25.93
N TRP A 161 0.23 -21.58 -26.87
CA TRP A 161 -1.12 -21.09 -26.58
C TRP A 161 -2.10 -22.24 -26.81
N SER A 162 -2.76 -22.69 -25.75
CA SER A 162 -3.79 -23.74 -25.82
C SER A 162 -5.17 -23.18 -25.50
N ARG A 163 -6.22 -23.91 -25.90
CA ARG A 163 -7.61 -23.53 -25.65
C ARG A 163 -8.00 -23.60 -24.17
N ARG A 164 -7.28 -24.39 -23.36
CA ARG A 164 -7.48 -24.50 -21.92
C ARG A 164 -6.47 -23.61 -21.19
N TRP A 165 -6.97 -22.75 -20.30
CA TRP A 165 -6.17 -21.89 -19.42
C TRP A 165 -5.41 -22.66 -18.31
N ASP A 166 -5.17 -23.96 -18.48
CA ASP A 166 -4.47 -24.84 -17.53
C ASP A 166 -3.13 -25.36 -18.07
N GLY A 167 -2.75 -25.03 -19.31
CA GLY A 167 -1.45 -25.38 -19.88
C GLY A 167 -1.28 -26.86 -20.24
N LEU A 168 -2.37 -27.65 -20.27
CA LEU A 168 -2.34 -29.03 -20.72
C LEU A 168 -2.50 -29.12 -22.25
N GLU A 169 -1.62 -29.90 -22.89
CA GLU A 169 -1.23 -29.82 -24.31
C GLU A 169 -2.25 -30.36 -25.34
N ASP A 170 -3.45 -30.78 -24.93
CA ASP A 170 -4.33 -31.57 -25.81
C ASP A 170 -5.10 -30.75 -26.87
N ASP A 171 -5.08 -29.40 -26.83
CA ASP A 171 -5.71 -28.50 -27.82
C ASP A 171 -4.88 -27.21 -28.05
N ILE A 172 -3.75 -27.31 -28.76
CA ILE A 172 -2.88 -26.17 -29.09
C ILE A 172 -3.52 -25.29 -30.18
N LEU A 173 -3.70 -23.99 -29.89
CA LEU A 173 -4.17 -22.96 -30.82
C LEU A 173 -3.03 -22.39 -31.69
N ILE A 174 -1.88 -22.13 -31.06
CA ILE A 174 -0.63 -21.80 -31.74
C ILE A 174 0.55 -22.38 -30.96
N SER A 175 1.42 -23.12 -31.66
CA SER A 175 2.58 -23.78 -31.07
C SER A 175 3.78 -22.85 -31.00
N GLN A 176 4.57 -22.99 -29.94
CA GLN A 176 5.90 -22.45 -29.82
C GLN A 176 6.91 -23.47 -30.38
N ASN A 177 7.77 -23.03 -31.31
CA ASN A 177 8.93 -23.80 -31.73
C ASN A 177 10.20 -23.03 -31.39
N HIS A 178 11.28 -23.76 -31.08
CA HIS A 178 12.55 -23.20 -30.66
C HIS A 178 13.68 -23.75 -31.53
N SER A 179 14.33 -22.86 -32.27
CA SER A 179 15.49 -23.15 -33.10
C SER A 179 16.54 -22.05 -32.93
N ALA A 180 17.79 -22.32 -33.32
CA ALA A 180 18.84 -21.31 -33.28
C ALA A 180 18.53 -20.09 -34.17
N GLU A 181 17.79 -20.29 -35.26
CA GLU A 181 17.31 -19.21 -36.13
C GLU A 181 16.18 -18.41 -35.47
N ASP A 182 15.22 -19.11 -34.85
CA ASP A 182 14.13 -18.47 -34.10
C ASP A 182 14.63 -17.65 -32.92
N ASP A 183 15.67 -18.11 -32.23
CA ASP A 183 16.30 -17.35 -31.14
C ASP A 183 16.76 -15.97 -31.63
N ILE A 184 17.43 -15.92 -32.79
CA ILE A 184 17.90 -14.66 -33.38
C ILE A 184 16.73 -13.82 -33.89
N ASN A 185 15.76 -14.43 -34.57
CA ASN A 185 14.58 -13.72 -35.08
C ASN A 185 13.74 -13.09 -33.95
N PHE A 186 13.58 -13.81 -32.84
CA PHE A 186 12.92 -13.30 -31.65
C PHE A 186 13.70 -12.11 -31.07
N PHE A 187 15.01 -12.26 -30.87
CA PHE A 187 15.85 -11.19 -30.32
C PHE A 187 15.81 -9.93 -31.20
N ASP A 188 15.96 -10.11 -32.52
CA ASP A 188 15.92 -9.03 -33.50
C ASP A 188 14.57 -8.30 -33.49
N SER A 189 13.47 -9.00 -33.19
CA SER A 189 12.13 -8.40 -33.10
C SER A 189 11.96 -7.42 -31.92
N LEU A 190 12.87 -7.44 -30.95
CA LEU A 190 12.85 -6.57 -29.76
C LEU A 190 13.89 -5.44 -29.82
N VAL A 191 14.70 -5.35 -30.87
CA VAL A 191 15.82 -4.40 -30.93
C VAL A 191 15.36 -2.94 -30.84
N ASP A 192 14.26 -2.59 -31.50
CA ASP A 192 13.69 -1.24 -31.40
C ASP A 192 13.25 -0.91 -29.97
N ALA A 193 12.73 -1.90 -29.25
CA ALA A 193 12.39 -1.74 -27.83
C ALA A 193 13.66 -1.59 -26.97
N PHE A 194 14.68 -2.42 -27.19
CA PHE A 194 15.95 -2.34 -26.44
C PHE A 194 16.70 -1.02 -26.64
N ARG A 195 16.45 -0.31 -27.74
CA ARG A 195 17.03 1.01 -28.03
C ARG A 195 16.20 2.18 -27.48
N ASP A 196 14.98 1.93 -26.99
CA ASP A 196 14.16 2.97 -26.38
C ASP A 196 14.78 3.42 -25.05
N GLU A 197 14.89 4.73 -24.84
CA GLU A 197 15.50 5.29 -23.61
C GLU A 197 14.71 4.96 -22.34
N ARG A 198 13.42 4.62 -22.49
CA ARG A 198 12.56 4.19 -21.38
C ARG A 198 12.74 2.71 -21.04
N TYR A 199 13.53 1.94 -21.82
CA TYR A 199 13.73 0.52 -21.55
C TYR A 199 14.52 0.30 -20.26
N ILE A 200 14.04 -0.58 -19.39
CA ILE A 200 14.66 -0.87 -18.10
C ILE A 200 15.94 -1.68 -18.31
N THR A 201 17.03 -1.20 -17.72
CA THR A 201 18.34 -1.83 -17.79
C THR A 201 18.87 -2.24 -16.41
N VAL A 202 19.69 -3.29 -16.40
CA VAL A 202 20.48 -3.78 -15.24
C VAL A 202 21.91 -4.00 -15.72
N ASP A 203 22.90 -3.53 -14.96
CA ASP A 203 24.31 -3.45 -15.37
C ASP A 203 24.48 -2.73 -16.73
N GLY A 204 23.63 -1.74 -16.99
CA GLY A 204 23.56 -1.00 -18.26
C GLY A 204 23.01 -1.80 -19.46
N LYS A 205 22.58 -3.06 -19.26
CA LYS A 205 22.07 -3.94 -20.32
C LYS A 205 20.53 -4.02 -20.28
N PRO A 206 19.85 -4.06 -21.44
CA PRO A 206 18.40 -4.31 -21.51
C PRO A 206 18.00 -5.59 -20.76
N LEU A 207 17.02 -5.49 -19.87
CA LEU A 207 16.48 -6.62 -19.11
C LEU A 207 15.43 -7.39 -19.95
N LEU A 208 15.63 -8.69 -20.12
CA LEU A 208 14.69 -9.59 -20.81
C LEU A 208 14.33 -10.76 -19.89
N ILE A 209 13.03 -10.97 -19.66
CA ILE A 209 12.51 -12.09 -18.87
C ILE A 209 12.03 -13.21 -19.81
N VAL A 210 12.36 -14.46 -19.49
CA VAL A 210 11.86 -15.66 -20.18
C VAL A 210 10.99 -16.48 -19.21
N TYR A 211 9.73 -16.73 -19.58
CA TYR A 211 8.73 -17.31 -18.67
C TYR A 211 8.95 -18.80 -18.38
N ARG A 212 9.23 -19.62 -19.40
CA ARG A 212 9.51 -21.05 -19.28
C ARG A 212 10.85 -21.40 -19.91
N LEU A 213 11.89 -21.22 -19.12
CA LEU A 213 13.26 -21.49 -19.56
C LEU A 213 13.48 -22.95 -20.01
N THR A 214 12.81 -23.91 -19.38
CA THR A 214 12.93 -25.35 -19.67
C THR A 214 12.39 -25.78 -21.03
N LEU A 215 11.67 -24.90 -21.76
CA LEU A 215 11.19 -25.20 -23.11
C LEU A 215 12.26 -24.93 -24.19
N LEU A 216 13.31 -24.18 -23.86
CA LEU A 216 14.43 -23.98 -24.77
C LEU A 216 15.24 -25.29 -24.87
N PRO A 217 15.51 -25.80 -26.09
CA PRO A 217 16.27 -27.05 -26.27
C PRO A 217 17.67 -27.00 -25.65
N ASP A 218 18.33 -25.85 -25.75
CA ASP A 218 19.59 -25.54 -25.07
C ASP A 218 19.59 -24.06 -24.66
N ALA A 219 19.06 -23.80 -23.47
CA ALA A 219 18.93 -22.45 -22.93
C ALA A 219 20.27 -21.71 -22.82
N LYS A 220 21.37 -22.42 -22.55
CA LYS A 220 22.70 -21.82 -22.44
C LYS A 220 23.20 -21.35 -23.81
N ALA A 221 23.06 -22.20 -24.83
CA ALA A 221 23.42 -21.82 -26.19
C ALA A 221 22.52 -20.67 -26.71
N THR A 222 21.23 -20.65 -26.34
CA THR A 222 20.32 -19.53 -26.65
C THR A 222 20.80 -18.22 -26.00
N ALA A 223 21.15 -18.26 -24.71
CA ALA A 223 21.68 -17.10 -24.00
C ALA A 223 22.99 -16.57 -24.62
N GLU A 224 23.89 -17.46 -25.03
CA GLU A 224 25.14 -17.11 -25.73
C GLU A 224 24.85 -16.45 -27.10
N ARG A 225 23.91 -16.99 -27.88
CA ARG A 225 23.46 -16.40 -29.15
C ARG A 225 22.91 -14.99 -28.95
N TRP A 226 22.03 -14.78 -27.98
CA TRP A 226 21.46 -13.46 -27.71
C TRP A 226 22.50 -12.44 -27.26
N ARG A 227 23.46 -12.83 -26.41
CA ARG A 227 24.55 -11.93 -25.99
C ARG A 227 25.47 -11.56 -27.16
N ALA A 228 25.84 -12.53 -28.00
CA ALA A 228 26.62 -12.27 -29.20
C ALA A 228 25.86 -11.31 -30.15
N ARG A 229 24.57 -11.60 -30.39
CA ARG A 229 23.72 -10.78 -31.24
C ARG A 229 23.53 -9.35 -30.71
N ALA A 230 23.38 -9.19 -29.40
CA ALA A 230 23.31 -7.86 -28.76
C ALA A 230 24.55 -7.01 -29.09
N VAL A 231 25.75 -7.61 -28.96
CA VAL A 231 27.02 -6.93 -29.26
C VAL A 231 27.14 -6.58 -30.75
N GLU A 232 26.77 -7.52 -31.65
CA GLU A 232 26.73 -7.26 -33.10
C GLU A 232 25.86 -6.06 -33.47
N LEU A 233 24.75 -5.87 -32.75
CA LEU A 233 23.79 -4.79 -32.97
C LEU A 233 24.15 -3.48 -32.25
N GLY A 234 25.31 -3.43 -31.58
CA GLY A 234 25.83 -2.26 -30.86
C GLY A 234 25.20 -2.04 -29.48
N LEU A 235 24.50 -3.03 -28.92
CA LEU A 235 23.99 -2.97 -27.55
C LEU A 235 25.10 -3.38 -26.56
N PRO A 236 25.06 -2.93 -25.29
CA PRO A 236 26.05 -3.29 -24.26
C PRO A 236 25.96 -4.76 -23.79
N GLY A 237 25.10 -5.56 -24.40
CA GLY A 237 24.72 -6.91 -24.00
C GLY A 237 23.21 -7.01 -23.76
N VAL A 238 22.78 -8.09 -23.11
CA VAL A 238 21.41 -8.29 -22.61
C VAL A 238 21.50 -8.93 -21.22
N TYR A 239 20.63 -8.51 -20.30
CA TYR A 239 20.51 -9.07 -18.96
C TYR A 239 19.34 -10.05 -18.93
N LEU A 240 19.64 -11.34 -18.76
CA LEU A 240 18.67 -12.42 -18.93
C LEU A 240 18.12 -12.89 -17.59
N VAL A 241 16.80 -12.88 -17.45
CA VAL A 241 16.11 -13.23 -16.22
C VAL A 241 15.15 -14.40 -16.47
N ALA A 242 15.21 -15.42 -15.61
CA ALA A 242 14.31 -16.56 -15.69
C ALA A 242 13.13 -16.39 -14.74
N ALA A 243 11.89 -16.56 -15.21
CA ALA A 243 10.74 -16.61 -14.32
C ALA A 243 10.69 -17.94 -13.56
N LYS A 244 10.43 -17.88 -12.25
CA LYS A 244 10.27 -19.06 -11.38
C LYS A 244 8.87 -19.66 -11.49
N SER A 245 8.47 -20.01 -12.71
CA SER A 245 7.13 -20.52 -13.00
C SER A 245 7.04 -22.05 -12.84
N PHE A 246 8.05 -22.81 -13.30
CA PHE A 246 8.05 -24.29 -13.29
C PHE A 246 9.46 -24.88 -13.10
N ASN A 247 9.75 -25.49 -11.93
CA ASN A 247 10.97 -26.25 -11.60
C ASN A 247 12.34 -25.58 -11.82
N ILE A 248 12.39 -24.27 -12.07
CA ILE A 248 13.66 -23.51 -12.08
C ILE A 248 13.98 -23.06 -10.66
N THR A 249 15.06 -23.60 -10.10
CA THR A 249 15.63 -23.15 -8.81
C THR A 249 16.79 -22.21 -9.03
N ASP A 250 17.77 -22.58 -9.85
CA ASP A 250 18.96 -21.78 -10.17
C ASP A 250 19.00 -21.45 -11.68
N PRO A 251 18.93 -20.16 -12.08
CA PRO A 251 19.00 -19.74 -13.49
C PRO A 251 20.42 -19.80 -14.07
N THR A 252 21.45 -19.77 -13.23
CA THR A 252 22.84 -19.60 -13.68
C THR A 252 23.37 -20.82 -14.43
N VAL A 253 22.85 -22.02 -14.11
CA VAL A 253 23.17 -23.28 -14.82
C VAL A 253 22.73 -23.25 -16.30
N PHE A 254 21.77 -22.39 -16.63
CA PHE A 254 21.27 -22.17 -17.99
C PHE A 254 21.91 -20.94 -18.65
N GLY A 255 22.92 -20.33 -18.01
CA GLY A 255 23.59 -19.13 -18.52
C GLY A 255 22.81 -17.82 -18.34
N PHE A 256 21.74 -17.81 -17.53
CA PHE A 256 20.96 -16.61 -17.21
C PHE A 256 21.56 -15.88 -16.00
N ASP A 257 21.33 -14.57 -15.92
CA ASP A 257 21.96 -13.68 -14.94
C ASP A 257 21.22 -13.66 -13.59
N ALA A 258 19.89 -13.79 -13.61
CA ALA A 258 19.06 -13.75 -12.41
C ALA A 258 17.73 -14.53 -12.58
N ALA A 259 17.00 -14.68 -11.49
CA ALA A 259 15.63 -15.17 -11.48
C ALA A 259 14.65 -14.07 -11.09
N VAL A 260 13.37 -14.24 -11.42
CA VAL A 260 12.25 -13.41 -10.91
C VAL A 260 11.16 -14.33 -10.38
N GLU A 261 10.63 -14.01 -9.20
CA GLU A 261 9.49 -14.75 -8.63
C GLU A 261 8.25 -14.52 -9.49
N PHE A 262 7.34 -15.50 -9.53
CA PHE A 262 6.13 -15.39 -10.34
C PHE A 262 4.90 -15.95 -9.60
N PRO A 263 4.54 -15.36 -8.43
CA PRO A 263 3.36 -15.81 -7.68
C PRO A 263 2.09 -15.70 -8.55
N PRO A 264 1.14 -16.64 -8.41
CA PRO A 264 1.03 -17.62 -7.33
C PRO A 264 1.84 -18.90 -7.55
N HIS A 265 2.59 -19.05 -8.65
CA HIS A 265 3.45 -20.22 -8.84
C HIS A 265 4.46 -20.33 -7.70
N GLN A 266 4.74 -21.56 -7.29
CA GLN A 266 5.64 -21.88 -6.17
C GLN A 266 5.25 -21.22 -4.83
N SER A 267 4.02 -20.69 -4.70
CA SER A 267 3.57 -20.10 -3.43
C SER A 267 3.35 -21.16 -2.35
N HIS A 268 2.99 -22.39 -2.73
CA HIS A 268 2.62 -23.47 -1.79
C HIS A 268 1.55 -23.03 -0.78
N ALA A 269 0.59 -22.22 -1.24
CA ALA A 269 -0.45 -21.64 -0.39
C ALA A 269 -1.29 -22.71 0.33
N LYS A 270 -1.66 -22.44 1.59
CA LYS A 270 -2.55 -23.29 2.36
C LYS A 270 -3.99 -23.24 1.82
N GLU A 271 -4.56 -24.40 1.50
CA GLU A 271 -5.97 -24.51 1.15
C GLU A 271 -6.86 -24.40 2.41
N ILE A 272 -7.92 -23.60 2.33
CA ILE A 272 -8.90 -23.33 3.40
C ILE A 272 -10.35 -23.39 2.88
N THR A 273 -10.58 -24.16 1.81
CA THR A 273 -11.90 -24.34 1.19
C THR A 273 -12.98 -24.77 2.19
N ASP A 274 -12.63 -25.61 3.17
CA ASP A 274 -13.52 -26.14 4.20
C ASP A 274 -14.00 -25.09 5.22
N GLN A 275 -13.33 -23.93 5.30
CA GLN A 275 -13.69 -22.82 6.19
C GLN A 275 -14.72 -21.85 5.59
N HIS A 276 -15.14 -22.07 4.34
CA HIS A 276 -16.06 -21.18 3.63
C HIS A 276 -17.38 -21.87 3.28
N VAL A 277 -18.47 -21.09 3.27
CA VAL A 277 -19.79 -21.57 2.83
C VAL A 277 -19.90 -21.45 1.32
N VAL A 278 -19.77 -22.57 0.63
CA VAL A 278 -19.97 -22.68 -0.81
C VAL A 278 -21.46 -22.52 -1.15
N MET A 279 -21.77 -21.58 -2.05
CA MET A 279 -23.12 -21.27 -2.52
C MET A 279 -23.50 -22.08 -3.77
N ASN A 280 -22.55 -22.31 -4.68
CA ASN A 280 -22.75 -23.16 -5.85
C ASN A 280 -22.42 -24.62 -5.51
N PRO A 281 -23.40 -25.54 -5.45
CA PRO A 281 -23.13 -26.95 -5.10
C PRO A 281 -22.23 -27.68 -6.10
N SER A 282 -22.04 -27.13 -7.30
CA SER A 282 -21.18 -27.69 -8.35
C SER A 282 -19.76 -27.11 -8.35
N TYR A 283 -19.42 -26.23 -7.40
CA TYR A 283 -18.09 -25.64 -7.30
C TYR A 283 -17.02 -26.71 -7.00
N LYS A 284 -16.02 -26.79 -7.86
CA LYS A 284 -14.86 -27.70 -7.80
C LYS A 284 -13.53 -26.95 -7.64
N GLY A 285 -13.61 -25.63 -7.46
CA GLY A 285 -12.44 -24.79 -7.24
C GLY A 285 -11.85 -24.97 -5.85
N LYS A 286 -10.82 -24.16 -5.56
CA LYS A 286 -10.09 -24.20 -4.29
C LYS A 286 -9.91 -22.80 -3.75
N ILE A 287 -10.01 -22.68 -2.43
CA ILE A 287 -9.85 -21.41 -1.72
C ILE A 287 -8.54 -21.47 -0.93
N TYR A 288 -7.67 -20.48 -1.11
CA TYR A 288 -6.35 -20.41 -0.49
C TYR A 288 -6.21 -19.22 0.45
N ASP A 289 -5.38 -19.38 1.49
CA ASP A 289 -5.09 -18.33 2.47
C ASP A 289 -4.01 -17.37 1.95
N TYR A 290 -4.41 -16.17 1.50
CA TYR A 290 -3.47 -15.15 1.03
C TYR A 290 -2.54 -14.63 2.14
N GLU A 291 -3.07 -14.48 3.35
CA GLU A 291 -2.34 -13.89 4.48
C GLU A 291 -1.14 -14.76 4.87
N GLU A 292 -1.29 -16.08 4.83
CA GLU A 292 -0.18 -17.03 5.05
C GLU A 292 0.94 -16.80 4.03
N VAL A 293 0.59 -16.70 2.75
CA VAL A 293 1.55 -16.50 1.66
C VAL A 293 2.26 -15.16 1.79
N ALA A 294 1.50 -14.09 2.03
CA ALA A 294 2.01 -12.73 2.24
C ALA A 294 3.01 -12.64 3.40
N ASN A 295 2.75 -13.36 4.50
CA ASN A 295 3.61 -13.37 5.68
C ASN A 295 4.94 -14.13 5.50
N ARG A 296 5.01 -15.05 4.52
CA ARG A 296 6.14 -15.95 4.28
C ARG A 296 7.01 -15.53 3.09
N LEU A 297 6.41 -15.33 1.91
CA LEU A 297 7.16 -15.18 0.67
C LEU A 297 8.00 -13.90 0.62
N GLY A 298 7.52 -12.80 1.21
CA GLY A 298 8.25 -11.53 1.24
C GLY A 298 9.62 -11.62 1.91
N LYS A 299 9.78 -12.53 2.87
CA LYS A 299 10.99 -12.69 3.69
C LYS A 299 11.97 -13.73 3.14
N THR A 300 11.55 -14.50 2.14
CA THR A 300 12.37 -15.57 1.59
C THR A 300 13.51 -14.97 0.75
N VAL A 301 14.74 -15.38 1.04
CA VAL A 301 15.95 -14.94 0.33
C VAL A 301 16.52 -16.15 -0.42
N SER A 302 17.03 -15.94 -1.63
CA SER A 302 17.82 -16.94 -2.35
C SER A 302 19.29 -16.71 -2.02
N GLU A 303 19.99 -17.73 -1.52
CA GLU A 303 21.39 -17.60 -1.11
C GLU A 303 22.38 -17.75 -2.29
N ASP A 304 21.97 -18.45 -3.36
CA ASP A 304 22.90 -18.89 -4.42
C ASP A 304 22.98 -17.95 -5.62
N HIS A 305 21.92 -17.16 -5.88
CA HIS A 305 21.81 -16.30 -7.05
C HIS A 305 20.79 -15.18 -6.82
N LEU A 306 20.93 -14.08 -7.57
CA LEU A 306 19.99 -12.98 -7.50
C LEU A 306 18.59 -13.43 -7.93
N THR A 307 17.62 -13.20 -7.06
CA THR A 307 16.20 -13.39 -7.35
C THR A 307 15.45 -12.09 -7.10
N PHE A 308 14.91 -11.49 -8.15
CA PHE A 308 14.01 -10.35 -8.02
C PHE A 308 12.71 -10.79 -7.35
N LYS A 309 12.37 -10.10 -6.27
CA LYS A 309 11.15 -10.35 -5.50
C LYS A 309 9.92 -9.95 -6.28
N THR A 310 8.85 -10.74 -6.17
CA THR A 310 7.56 -10.42 -6.78
C THR A 310 6.43 -10.59 -5.77
N VAL A 311 5.53 -9.61 -5.71
CA VAL A 311 4.31 -9.67 -4.91
C VAL A 311 3.07 -9.65 -5.80
N MET A 312 1.90 -10.07 -5.30
CA MET A 312 0.64 -9.96 -6.03
C MET A 312 -0.45 -9.31 -5.17
N PRO A 313 -1.26 -8.33 -5.66
CA PRO A 313 -2.32 -7.70 -4.88
C PRO A 313 -3.44 -8.67 -4.46
N SER A 314 -3.71 -9.67 -5.28
CA SER A 314 -4.67 -10.76 -5.08
C SER A 314 -4.44 -11.86 -6.12
N TRP A 315 -5.22 -12.93 -6.03
CA TRP A 315 -5.35 -13.92 -7.09
C TRP A 315 -6.70 -14.63 -7.04
N ASP A 316 -7.43 -14.62 -8.15
CA ASP A 316 -8.68 -15.34 -8.35
C ASP A 316 -8.97 -15.53 -9.84
N ASN A 317 -8.73 -16.73 -10.35
CA ASN A 317 -8.94 -17.07 -11.77
C ASN A 317 -10.32 -17.69 -12.06
N GLU A 318 -11.31 -17.50 -11.18
CA GLU A 318 -12.70 -17.93 -11.39
C GLU A 318 -13.30 -17.38 -12.70
N ALA A 319 -12.95 -16.16 -13.11
CA ALA A 319 -13.40 -15.57 -14.38
C ALA A 319 -12.93 -16.37 -15.61
N ARG A 320 -11.72 -16.94 -15.56
CA ARG A 320 -11.15 -17.83 -16.60
C ARG A 320 -11.63 -19.28 -16.43
N LYS A 321 -11.95 -19.72 -15.21
CA LYS A 321 -12.36 -21.11 -14.88
C LYS A 321 -13.67 -21.16 -14.08
N PRO A 322 -14.83 -20.82 -14.68
CA PRO A 322 -16.09 -20.76 -13.94
C PRO A 322 -16.43 -22.08 -13.25
N GLY A 323 -16.68 -22.02 -11.94
CA GLY A 323 -16.98 -23.15 -11.07
C GLY A 323 -15.76 -23.97 -10.65
N ALA A 324 -14.55 -23.63 -11.10
CA ALA A 324 -13.33 -24.39 -10.85
C ALA A 324 -12.10 -23.50 -10.59
N GLY A 325 -12.30 -22.20 -10.33
CA GLY A 325 -11.23 -21.25 -10.06
C GLY A 325 -10.47 -21.53 -8.76
N PHE A 326 -9.25 -21.03 -8.69
CA PHE A 326 -8.43 -20.95 -7.50
C PHE A 326 -8.46 -19.51 -6.99
N SER A 327 -9.02 -19.31 -5.80
CA SER A 327 -9.31 -17.99 -5.24
C SER A 327 -8.55 -17.80 -3.93
N PHE A 328 -7.81 -16.72 -3.81
CA PHE A 328 -7.05 -16.35 -2.62
C PHE A 328 -7.88 -15.37 -1.79
N VAL A 329 -8.38 -15.83 -0.64
CA VAL A 329 -9.15 -14.99 0.29
C VAL A 329 -8.22 -14.33 1.30
N LYS A 330 -8.72 -13.31 2.02
CA LYS A 330 -7.95 -12.42 2.89
C LYS A 330 -6.89 -11.60 2.15
N SER A 331 -7.05 -11.43 0.84
CA SER A 331 -6.28 -10.48 0.06
C SER A 331 -6.76 -9.06 0.34
N THR A 332 -6.10 -8.39 1.29
CA THR A 332 -6.41 -7.02 1.68
C THR A 332 -5.24 -6.10 1.31
N PRO A 333 -5.48 -4.80 1.09
CA PRO A 333 -4.41 -3.82 0.89
C PRO A 333 -3.34 -3.87 1.99
N GLN A 334 -3.72 -4.17 3.23
CA GLN A 334 -2.82 -4.32 4.37
C GLN A 334 -1.90 -5.54 4.24
N ASN A 335 -2.46 -6.72 3.92
CA ASN A 335 -1.67 -7.94 3.75
C ASN A 335 -0.74 -7.82 2.53
N TYR A 336 -1.22 -7.22 1.44
CA TYR A 336 -0.40 -6.88 0.28
C TYR A 336 0.73 -5.92 0.63
N ALA A 337 0.44 -4.82 1.34
CA ALA A 337 1.45 -3.83 1.72
C ALA A 337 2.51 -4.43 2.64
N LYS A 338 2.12 -5.33 3.54
CA LYS A 338 3.05 -6.09 4.38
C LYS A 338 3.99 -6.96 3.54
N TRP A 339 3.45 -7.72 2.59
CA TRP A 339 4.27 -8.54 1.69
C TRP A 339 5.22 -7.67 0.85
N LEU A 340 4.71 -6.57 0.27
CA LEU A 340 5.53 -5.64 -0.49
C LEU A 340 6.65 -5.05 0.36
N ASN A 341 6.38 -4.65 1.61
CA ASN A 341 7.39 -4.11 2.50
C ASN A 341 8.49 -5.13 2.82
N ASP A 342 8.13 -6.38 3.10
CA ASP A 342 9.11 -7.45 3.31
C ASP A 342 9.96 -7.71 2.06
N ALA A 343 9.33 -7.72 0.87
CA ALA A 343 10.03 -7.84 -0.41
C ALA A 343 11.00 -6.66 -0.65
N CYS A 344 10.57 -5.42 -0.42
CA CYS A 344 11.42 -4.23 -0.52
C CYS A 344 12.63 -4.32 0.43
N ARG A 345 12.42 -4.77 1.68
CA ARG A 345 13.50 -4.92 2.66
C ARG A 345 14.56 -5.92 2.22
N VAL A 346 14.16 -7.05 1.61
CA VAL A 346 15.10 -8.00 1.01
C VAL A 346 15.81 -7.36 -0.18
N THR A 347 15.06 -6.74 -1.10
CA THR A 347 15.62 -6.10 -2.30
C THR A 347 16.62 -4.98 -2.00
N MET A 348 16.47 -4.26 -0.88
CA MET A 348 17.44 -3.22 -0.45
C MET A 348 18.85 -3.75 -0.22
N GLN A 349 19.02 -5.07 -0.04
CA GLN A 349 20.33 -5.71 0.11
C GLN A 349 21.11 -5.80 -1.21
N ASN A 350 20.43 -5.61 -2.35
CA ASN A 350 21.05 -5.64 -3.67
C ASN A 350 21.76 -4.31 -4.01
N ASP A 351 22.64 -4.36 -5.00
CA ASP A 351 23.21 -3.18 -5.66
C ASP A 351 22.11 -2.25 -6.20
N GLU A 352 22.35 -0.94 -6.23
CA GLU A 352 21.33 0.08 -6.53
C GLU A 352 20.59 -0.17 -7.85
N ASP A 353 21.28 -0.62 -8.89
CA ASP A 353 20.67 -0.88 -10.20
C ASP A 353 19.81 -2.17 -10.22
N LYS A 354 20.05 -3.10 -9.29
CA LYS A 354 19.37 -4.39 -9.08
C LYS A 354 18.27 -4.32 -8.02
N ARG A 355 17.94 -3.14 -7.50
CA ARG A 355 16.86 -2.93 -6.53
C ARG A 355 15.47 -2.91 -7.19
N LEU A 356 15.16 -3.97 -7.94
CA LEU A 356 13.87 -4.15 -8.62
C LEU A 356 12.94 -5.01 -7.76
N VAL A 357 11.69 -4.58 -7.61
CA VAL A 357 10.59 -5.40 -7.07
C VAL A 357 9.50 -5.47 -8.13
N PHE A 358 9.08 -6.68 -8.48
CA PHE A 358 8.00 -6.89 -9.43
C PHE A 358 6.65 -7.01 -8.71
N ILE A 359 5.57 -6.64 -9.41
CA ILE A 359 4.21 -6.76 -8.92
C ILE A 359 3.37 -7.46 -9.98
N ASN A 360 2.77 -8.59 -9.65
CA ASN A 360 1.81 -9.32 -10.49
C ASN A 360 0.38 -8.96 -10.05
N ALA A 361 -0.31 -8.00 -10.66
CA ALA A 361 0.05 -7.25 -11.87
C ALA A 361 -0.50 -5.81 -11.81
N TRP A 362 -0.27 -5.05 -12.88
CA TRP A 362 -1.02 -3.83 -13.14
C TRP A 362 -2.50 -4.14 -13.41
N ASN A 363 -2.76 -5.02 -14.38
CA ASN A 363 -4.10 -5.20 -14.98
C ASN A 363 -4.50 -6.66 -15.28
N GLU A 364 -4.08 -7.66 -14.49
CA GLU A 364 -4.56 -9.05 -14.64
C GLU A 364 -5.99 -9.23 -14.07
N TRP A 365 -6.98 -8.60 -14.73
CA TRP A 365 -8.36 -8.51 -14.23
C TRP A 365 -9.08 -9.86 -14.12
N ALA A 366 -8.87 -10.77 -15.08
CA ALA A 366 -9.54 -12.07 -15.07
C ALA A 366 -8.91 -13.06 -14.07
N GLU A 367 -7.77 -12.69 -13.48
CA GLU A 367 -7.13 -13.38 -12.36
C GLU A 367 -7.22 -12.57 -11.07
N GLY A 368 -8.00 -11.48 -11.05
CA GLY A 368 -8.15 -10.62 -9.87
C GLY A 368 -6.86 -9.93 -9.38
N ALA A 369 -5.74 -10.11 -10.09
CA ALA A 369 -4.40 -9.67 -9.70
C ALA A 369 -4.09 -8.29 -10.30
N HIS A 370 -4.89 -7.27 -9.96
CA HIS A 370 -4.75 -5.92 -10.51
C HIS A 370 -4.42 -4.88 -9.42
N LEU A 371 -3.47 -4.00 -9.73
CA LEU A 371 -3.27 -2.73 -9.03
C LEU A 371 -4.21 -1.64 -9.52
N GLU A 372 -4.70 -1.76 -10.76
CA GLU A 372 -5.68 -0.80 -11.29
C GLU A 372 -6.88 -0.67 -10.35
N PRO A 373 -7.39 0.57 -10.18
CA PRO A 373 -8.46 0.84 -9.24
C PRO A 373 -9.76 0.18 -9.69
N ASP A 374 -10.45 -0.45 -8.75
CA ASP A 374 -11.75 -1.09 -8.97
C ASP A 374 -12.87 -0.33 -8.23
N ARG A 375 -14.11 -0.79 -8.37
CA ARG A 375 -15.25 -0.19 -7.67
C ARG A 375 -15.30 -0.51 -6.18
N TYR A 376 -14.65 -1.57 -5.75
CA TYR A 376 -14.79 -2.12 -4.40
C TYR A 376 -13.77 -1.53 -3.43
N HIS A 377 -12.49 -1.57 -3.79
CA HIS A 377 -11.34 -1.00 -3.09
C HIS A 377 -10.99 0.42 -3.55
N GLY A 378 -11.41 0.86 -4.74
CA GLY A 378 -10.94 2.14 -5.28
C GLY A 378 -9.43 2.09 -5.48
N TYR A 379 -8.70 3.04 -4.92
CA TYR A 379 -7.24 3.16 -5.05
C TYR A 379 -6.47 2.47 -3.91
N ALA A 380 -7.11 1.65 -3.07
CA ALA A 380 -6.49 1.16 -1.83
C ALA A 380 -5.15 0.42 -2.04
N PHE A 381 -5.05 -0.40 -3.08
CA PHE A 381 -3.80 -1.12 -3.41
C PHE A 381 -2.69 -0.19 -3.93
N LEU A 382 -3.05 0.87 -4.65
CA LEU A 382 -2.12 1.91 -5.09
C LEU A 382 -1.62 2.74 -3.89
N HIS A 383 -2.51 3.12 -2.97
CA HIS A 383 -2.14 3.77 -1.70
C HIS A 383 -1.20 2.91 -0.86
N ALA A 384 -1.53 1.63 -0.70
CA ALA A 384 -0.68 0.64 -0.05
C ALA A 384 0.73 0.61 -0.67
N THR A 385 0.79 0.55 -2.01
CA THR A 385 2.05 0.55 -2.75
C THR A 385 2.86 1.83 -2.48
N ALA A 386 2.25 3.00 -2.67
CA ALA A 386 2.90 4.29 -2.46
C ALA A 386 3.43 4.47 -1.03
N ASN A 387 2.65 4.08 -0.02
CA ASN A 387 3.05 4.23 1.37
C ASN A 387 4.22 3.31 1.75
N VAL A 388 4.27 2.09 1.21
CA VAL A 388 5.45 1.24 1.38
C VAL A 388 6.66 1.87 0.70
N LEU A 389 6.53 2.28 -0.57
CA LEU A 389 7.64 2.81 -1.36
C LEU A 389 8.24 4.09 -0.75
N ARG A 390 7.42 4.97 -0.17
CA ARG A 390 7.87 6.19 0.53
C ARG A 390 8.89 5.92 1.63
N SER A 391 8.79 4.77 2.31
CA SER A 391 9.74 4.35 3.34
C SER A 391 11.13 4.03 2.79
N TYR A 392 11.26 3.86 1.47
CA TYR A 392 12.51 3.53 0.78
C TYR A 392 13.04 4.69 -0.08
N ARG A 393 12.63 5.94 0.18
CA ARG A 393 13.18 7.09 -0.54
C ARG A 393 14.69 7.26 -0.34
N LYS A 394 15.35 7.88 -1.32
CA LYS A 394 16.74 8.34 -1.22
C LYS A 394 16.86 9.38 -0.11
N LYS A 395 17.89 9.23 0.73
CA LYS A 395 18.23 10.27 1.71
C LYS A 395 18.73 11.51 0.97
N THR A 396 18.39 12.68 1.47
CA THR A 396 18.83 13.97 0.91
C THR A 396 19.72 14.70 1.92
N ALA A 397 20.39 15.76 1.49
CA ALA A 397 21.16 16.61 2.41
C ALA A 397 20.30 17.22 3.53
N ALA A 398 18.98 17.34 3.33
CA ALA A 398 18.05 17.80 4.36
C ALA A 398 17.92 16.80 5.52
N ASP A 399 18.20 15.51 5.31
CA ASP A 399 18.12 14.51 6.39
C ASP A 399 19.24 14.70 7.43
N ASN A 400 20.45 15.11 7.02
CA ASN A 400 21.55 15.40 7.95
C ASN A 400 21.31 16.67 8.78
N TYR A 401 20.54 17.62 8.23
CA TYR A 401 20.24 18.88 8.92
C TYR A 401 19.48 18.68 10.23
N TYR A 402 18.56 17.70 10.29
CA TYR A 402 17.76 17.49 11.49
C TYR A 402 18.59 16.94 12.64
N ASP A 403 19.50 16.01 12.37
CA ASP A 403 20.41 15.44 13.38
C ASP A 403 21.37 16.52 13.91
N GLU A 404 21.94 17.33 13.01
CA GLU A 404 22.81 18.46 13.38
C GLU A 404 22.07 19.52 14.20
N HIS A 405 20.85 19.88 13.79
CA HIS A 405 19.99 20.83 14.52
C HIS A 405 19.67 20.30 15.93
N ASN A 406 19.24 19.04 16.02
CA ASN A 406 18.86 18.40 17.27
C ASN A 406 20.03 18.22 18.24
N ALA A 407 21.27 18.12 17.76
CA ALA A 407 22.46 18.03 18.59
C ALA A 407 22.67 19.28 19.48
N THR A 408 22.09 20.42 19.09
CA THR A 408 22.16 21.69 19.84
C THR A 408 20.92 21.98 20.68
N PHE A 409 19.95 21.07 20.70
CA PHE A 409 18.70 21.26 21.43
C PHE A 409 18.90 21.09 22.94
N GLU A 410 18.51 22.12 23.70
CA GLU A 410 18.47 22.11 25.16
C GLU A 410 17.07 22.48 25.64
N LYS A 411 16.60 21.82 26.72
CA LYS A 411 15.32 22.14 27.36
C LYS A 411 15.36 23.57 27.91
N LYS A 412 14.39 24.41 27.51
CA LYS A 412 14.28 25.81 27.94
C LYS A 412 12.99 26.13 28.70
N ALA A 413 12.03 25.21 28.73
CA ALA A 413 10.76 25.39 29.43
C ALA A 413 10.30 24.09 30.11
N ASP A 414 9.40 24.19 31.10
CA ASP A 414 8.78 23.01 31.73
C ASP A 414 7.56 22.48 30.97
N THR A 415 7.13 23.23 29.95
CA THR A 415 6.02 22.87 29.06
C THR A 415 6.55 22.51 27.67
N ALA A 416 6.13 21.34 27.19
CA ALA A 416 6.38 20.90 25.83
C ALA A 416 5.14 21.07 24.93
N VAL A 417 5.36 21.18 23.63
CA VAL A 417 4.34 21.00 22.61
C VAL A 417 4.80 19.87 21.70
N VAL A 418 3.97 18.85 21.53
CA VAL A 418 4.14 17.89 20.44
C VAL A 418 3.29 18.36 19.27
N LEU A 419 3.92 18.67 18.15
CA LEU A 419 3.24 19.05 16.92
C LEU A 419 3.50 18.03 15.83
N HIS A 420 2.45 17.43 15.26
CA HIS A 420 2.55 16.66 14.02
C HIS A 420 2.17 17.51 12.78
N LEU A 421 3.17 17.88 11.98
CA LEU A 421 3.05 18.67 10.76
C LEU A 421 2.98 17.75 9.52
N TYR A 422 1.79 17.19 9.27
CA TYR A 422 1.51 16.40 8.07
C TYR A 422 1.28 17.30 6.84
N TYR A 423 0.51 18.38 7.02
CA TYR A 423 0.22 19.40 6.00
C TYR A 423 1.14 20.61 6.22
N GLU A 424 2.28 20.61 5.54
CA GLU A 424 3.35 21.59 5.69
C GLU A 424 2.94 23.04 5.40
N ASP A 425 1.95 23.24 4.53
CA ASP A 425 1.41 24.56 4.19
C ASP A 425 0.69 25.24 5.37
N LEU A 426 0.27 24.48 6.39
CA LEU A 426 -0.35 25.01 7.60
C LEU A 426 0.67 25.50 8.66
N ALA A 427 1.98 25.44 8.37
CA ALA A 427 3.04 25.81 9.31
C ALA A 427 2.85 27.20 9.94
N ASP A 428 2.51 28.23 9.15
CA ASP A 428 2.36 29.60 9.66
C ASP A 428 1.22 29.72 10.68
N SER A 429 0.10 29.03 10.44
CA SER A 429 -1.03 28.99 11.37
C SER A 429 -0.62 28.29 12.67
N MET A 430 0.09 27.16 12.59
CA MET A 430 0.55 26.44 13.77
C MET A 430 1.56 27.25 14.60
N ILE A 431 2.49 27.96 13.96
CA ILE A 431 3.44 28.86 14.63
C ILE A 431 2.69 29.96 15.41
N SER A 432 1.64 30.54 14.84
CA SER A 432 0.82 31.56 15.51
C SER A 432 0.20 31.04 16.82
N TYR A 433 -0.43 29.86 16.77
CA TYR A 433 -1.00 29.22 17.97
C TYR A 433 0.07 28.86 19.00
N ILE A 434 1.22 28.33 18.57
CA ILE A 434 2.31 27.98 19.49
C ILE A 434 2.86 29.22 20.20
N LYS A 435 2.95 30.37 19.52
CA LYS A 435 3.38 31.63 20.17
C LYS A 435 2.41 32.08 21.27
N ASN A 436 1.11 31.81 21.15
CA ASN A 436 0.15 32.09 22.22
C ASN A 436 0.38 31.21 23.46
N ILE A 437 0.99 30.04 23.30
CA ILE A 437 1.38 29.19 24.43
C ILE A 437 2.44 29.88 25.30
N GLY A 438 3.27 30.74 24.70
CA GLY A 438 4.33 31.50 25.35
C GLY A 438 5.69 31.13 24.76
N SER A 439 6.49 30.38 25.50
CA SER A 439 7.81 29.89 25.05
C SER A 439 7.98 28.40 25.33
N PRO A 440 7.12 27.52 24.77
CA PRO A 440 7.27 26.09 24.95
C PRO A 440 8.46 25.55 24.15
N ASP A 441 8.97 24.40 24.58
CA ASP A 441 9.82 23.58 23.72
C ASP A 441 8.95 22.74 22.79
N VAL A 442 9.25 22.71 21.50
CA VAL A 442 8.39 22.08 20.48
C VAL A 442 9.05 20.83 19.91
N PHE A 443 8.40 19.68 20.08
CA PHE A 443 8.76 18.42 19.43
C PHE A 443 7.95 18.31 18.14
N LEU A 444 8.59 18.66 17.03
CA LEU A 444 7.97 18.76 15.71
C LEU A 444 8.19 17.47 14.94
N THR A 445 7.13 16.68 14.80
CA THR A 445 7.11 15.51 13.92
C THR A 445 6.60 15.88 12.54
N PHE A 446 7.18 15.31 11.50
CA PHE A 446 6.82 15.62 10.11
C PHE A 446 7.14 14.45 9.19
N LYS A 447 6.42 14.34 8.07
CA LYS A 447 6.70 13.30 7.08
C LYS A 447 8.11 13.47 6.52
N HIS A 448 8.77 12.35 6.30
CA HIS A 448 9.96 12.30 5.47
C HIS A 448 9.76 13.04 4.13
N GLY A 449 10.76 13.84 3.72
CA GLY A 449 10.70 14.62 2.48
C GLY A 449 9.96 15.96 2.58
N VAL A 450 9.60 16.43 3.79
CA VAL A 450 9.08 17.79 3.99
C VAL A 450 10.05 18.83 3.41
N ASP A 451 9.52 19.86 2.74
CA ASP A 451 10.37 20.95 2.25
C ASP A 451 10.95 21.73 3.45
N ARG A 452 12.28 21.80 3.51
CA ARG A 452 13.04 22.44 4.59
C ARG A 452 12.56 23.87 4.88
N LYS A 453 12.08 24.61 3.88
CA LYS A 453 11.59 25.98 4.07
C LYS A 453 10.47 26.05 5.12
N TYR A 454 9.65 25.01 5.26
CA TYR A 454 8.57 24.98 6.25
C TYR A 454 9.09 24.74 7.67
N LEU A 455 10.16 23.95 7.82
CA LEU A 455 10.81 23.72 9.11
C LEU A 455 11.57 24.98 9.57
N ASP A 456 12.28 25.64 8.64
CA ASP A 456 13.06 26.84 8.93
C ASP A 456 12.17 28.00 9.44
N LYS A 457 10.89 28.05 9.04
CA LYS A 457 9.93 29.02 9.58
C LYS A 457 9.79 28.94 11.09
N PHE A 458 9.82 27.74 11.68
CA PHE A 458 9.71 27.59 13.13
C PHE A 458 10.93 28.18 13.84
N VAL A 459 12.14 27.89 13.33
CA VAL A 459 13.40 28.42 13.86
C VAL A 459 13.46 29.95 13.72
N GLN A 460 13.13 30.47 12.54
CA GLN A 460 13.12 31.92 12.25
C GLN A 460 12.14 32.70 13.13
N ASN A 461 11.08 32.04 13.60
CA ASN A 461 10.11 32.62 14.52
C ASN A 461 10.51 32.49 16.00
N GLY A 462 11.74 32.06 16.29
CA GLY A 462 12.31 32.01 17.63
C GLY A 462 11.85 30.84 18.49
N LEU A 463 11.25 29.81 17.89
CA LEU A 463 10.81 28.63 18.63
C LEU A 463 11.98 27.68 18.90
N ASN A 464 12.03 27.12 20.11
CA ASN A 464 13.01 26.09 20.47
C ASN A 464 12.46 24.73 20.03
N ILE A 465 12.97 24.20 18.91
CA ILE A 465 12.38 23.02 18.26
C ILE A 465 13.32 21.81 18.25
N TYR A 466 12.75 20.63 18.48
CA TYR A 466 13.35 19.33 18.27
C TYR A 466 12.65 18.66 17.07
N LEU A 467 13.40 18.33 16.02
CA LEU A 467 12.89 17.86 14.74
C LEU A 467 12.85 16.32 14.70
N ILE A 468 11.70 15.74 14.36
CA ILE A 468 11.52 14.29 14.35
C ILE A 468 10.91 13.87 12.99
N PRO A 469 11.73 13.49 12.00
CA PRO A 469 11.19 12.94 10.78
C PRO A 469 10.56 11.57 11.04
N VAL A 470 9.36 11.32 10.49
CA VAL A 470 8.61 10.08 10.69
C VAL A 470 8.06 9.55 9.37
N GLU A 471 7.84 8.23 9.30
CA GLU A 471 7.10 7.59 8.22
C GLU A 471 5.60 7.89 8.32
N ASN A 472 4.89 7.81 7.19
CA ASN A 472 3.44 7.95 7.13
C ASN A 472 2.73 6.68 7.61
N ILE A 473 2.87 6.37 8.90
CA ILE A 473 2.32 5.18 9.56
C ILE A 473 1.70 5.62 10.88
N GLY A 474 0.45 5.21 11.14
CA GLY A 474 -0.23 5.46 12.42
C GLY A 474 -0.72 6.90 12.62
N ARG A 475 -0.96 7.62 11.52
CA ARG A 475 -1.54 8.99 11.48
C ARG A 475 -0.79 9.98 12.38
N ASP A 476 -1.50 10.79 13.16
CA ASP A 476 -0.91 11.67 14.17
C ASP A 476 -0.55 10.94 15.48
N ILE A 477 -1.04 9.72 15.68
CA ILE A 477 -0.91 8.98 16.94
C ILE A 477 0.47 8.37 17.09
N ARG A 478 0.96 7.60 16.11
CA ARG A 478 2.32 7.03 16.19
C ARG A 478 3.41 8.13 16.24
N PRO A 479 3.38 9.17 15.39
CA PRO A 479 4.30 10.31 15.54
C PRO A 479 4.22 10.96 16.92
N PHE A 480 3.02 11.10 17.48
CA PHE A 480 2.85 11.57 18.85
C PHE A 480 3.54 10.66 19.86
N LEU A 481 3.42 9.33 19.77
CA LEU A 481 4.12 8.41 20.68
C LEU A 481 5.64 8.57 20.62
N ILE A 482 6.21 8.70 19.42
CA ILE A 482 7.65 8.90 19.22
C ILE A 482 8.10 10.22 19.88
N ALA A 483 7.37 11.31 19.63
CA ALA A 483 7.68 12.60 20.23
C ALA A 483 7.44 12.61 21.75
N TYR A 484 6.37 11.97 22.22
CA TYR A 484 6.02 11.87 23.62
C TYR A 484 7.09 11.11 24.42
N GLU A 485 7.69 10.07 23.85
CA GLU A 485 8.85 9.41 24.47
C GLU A 485 10.02 10.38 24.69
N GLN A 486 10.29 11.28 23.72
CA GLN A 486 11.32 12.31 23.84
C GLN A 486 10.99 13.36 24.90
N VAL A 487 9.70 13.72 25.04
CA VAL A 487 9.18 14.59 26.10
C VAL A 487 9.35 13.93 27.47
N ALA A 488 8.87 12.69 27.64
CA ALA A 488 8.95 11.97 28.91
C ALA A 488 10.41 11.79 29.38
N LYS A 489 11.32 11.37 28.48
CA LYS A 489 12.76 11.19 28.77
C LYS A 489 13.46 12.46 29.25
N ARG A 490 12.96 13.64 28.87
CA ARG A 490 13.54 14.96 29.23
C ARG A 490 12.88 15.59 30.46
N GLY A 491 11.92 14.92 31.10
CA GLY A 491 11.30 15.38 32.35
C GLY A 491 10.51 16.67 32.19
N TYR A 492 9.72 16.79 31.13
CA TYR A 492 8.67 17.83 31.07
C TYR A 492 7.51 17.45 31.99
N GLU A 493 6.81 18.44 32.54
CA GLU A 493 5.69 18.21 33.45
C GLU A 493 4.34 18.26 32.70
N TYR A 494 4.22 19.22 31.78
CA TYR A 494 3.01 19.46 30.99
C TYR A 494 3.32 19.41 29.49
N CYS A 495 2.39 18.90 28.71
CA CYS A 495 2.52 18.84 27.26
C CYS A 495 1.19 19.16 26.56
N CYS A 496 1.27 19.88 25.45
CA CYS A 496 0.14 20.07 24.53
C CYS A 496 0.37 19.24 23.27
N LYS A 497 -0.57 18.36 22.93
CA LYS A 497 -0.56 17.61 21.67
C LYS A 497 -1.38 18.37 20.62
N LEU A 498 -0.74 18.72 19.51
CA LEU A 498 -1.33 19.40 18.36
C LEU A 498 -0.97 18.66 17.06
N HIS A 499 -1.80 18.80 16.03
CA HIS A 499 -1.44 18.33 14.70
C HIS A 499 -2.13 19.13 13.60
N THR A 500 -1.59 19.07 12.39
CA THR A 500 -2.30 19.57 11.21
C THR A 500 -3.39 18.60 10.78
N LYS A 501 -4.54 19.12 10.33
CA LYS A 501 -5.63 18.32 9.79
C LYS A 501 -6.30 19.09 8.65
N ARG A 502 -6.63 18.40 7.57
CA ARG A 502 -7.56 18.87 6.53
C ARG A 502 -8.75 17.94 6.49
N SER A 503 -9.94 18.46 6.18
CA SER A 503 -11.08 17.61 5.82
C SER A 503 -11.35 17.77 4.34
N LEU A 504 -10.87 16.84 3.53
CA LEU A 504 -11.02 16.88 2.07
C LEU A 504 -12.46 16.62 1.58
N HIS A 505 -13.38 16.29 2.51
CA HIS A 505 -14.71 15.83 2.19
C HIS A 505 -15.82 16.39 3.09
N ARG A 506 -15.51 17.33 4.01
CA ARG A 506 -16.49 18.03 4.82
C ARG A 506 -16.32 19.52 4.65
N THR A 507 -17.42 20.25 4.47
CA THR A 507 -17.44 21.71 4.37
C THR A 507 -17.09 22.43 5.69
N ASP A 508 -17.00 21.71 6.82
CA ASP A 508 -16.79 22.27 8.17
C ASP A 508 -15.43 21.93 8.83
N GLY A 509 -14.55 21.16 8.16
CA GLY A 509 -13.38 20.59 8.84
C GLY A 509 -12.28 21.59 9.20
N ASP A 510 -12.09 22.64 8.39
CA ASP A 510 -11.17 23.73 8.73
C ASP A 510 -11.68 24.55 9.91
N THR A 511 -13.01 24.69 10.02
CA THR A 511 -13.68 25.29 11.18
C THR A 511 -13.43 24.43 12.42
N TRP A 512 -13.62 23.11 12.33
CA TRP A 512 -13.36 22.19 13.44
C TRP A 512 -11.92 22.27 13.95
N ARG A 513 -10.93 22.20 13.05
CA ARG A 513 -9.51 22.37 13.43
C ARG A 513 -9.28 23.70 14.15
N SER A 514 -9.81 24.79 13.60
CA SER A 514 -9.64 26.13 14.16
C SER A 514 -10.29 26.27 15.54
N THR A 515 -11.42 25.59 15.77
CA THR A 515 -12.07 25.49 17.09
C THR A 515 -11.19 24.76 18.09
N LEU A 516 -10.68 23.57 17.76
CA LEU A 516 -9.81 22.81 18.68
C LEU A 516 -8.54 23.60 19.04
N LEU A 517 -7.87 24.17 18.04
CA LEU A 517 -6.67 25.00 18.24
C LEU A 517 -6.99 26.26 19.05
N GLY A 518 -8.14 26.88 18.82
CA GLY A 518 -8.63 28.02 19.61
C GLY A 518 -8.78 27.68 21.09
N CYS A 519 -9.46 26.58 21.41
CA CYS A 519 -9.68 26.17 22.79
C CYS A 519 -8.39 25.77 23.53
N LEU A 520 -7.35 25.30 22.83
CA LEU A 520 -6.10 24.84 23.46
C LEU A 520 -4.97 25.89 23.45
N ALA A 521 -4.92 26.75 22.44
CA ALA A 521 -3.80 27.64 22.17
C ALA A 521 -4.24 29.02 21.61
N GLY A 522 -5.53 29.38 21.73
CA GLY A 522 -6.06 30.64 21.21
C GLY A 522 -5.81 31.87 22.09
N SER A 523 -5.35 31.69 23.33
CA SER A 523 -5.13 32.77 24.30
C SER A 523 -3.64 32.90 24.69
N GLN A 524 -3.16 34.13 24.90
CA GLN A 524 -1.77 34.40 25.27
C GLN A 524 -1.41 33.79 26.63
N ASN A 525 -0.15 33.32 26.73
CA ASN A 525 0.42 32.67 27.90
C ASN A 525 -0.42 31.48 28.41
N CYS A 526 -1.07 30.75 27.51
CA CYS A 526 -1.96 29.66 27.91
C CYS A 526 -1.23 28.50 28.60
N ALA A 527 0.09 28.29 28.40
CA ALA A 527 0.85 27.31 29.18
C ALA A 527 0.79 27.61 30.69
N THR A 528 0.96 28.87 31.09
CA THR A 528 0.92 29.28 32.50
C THR A 528 -0.47 29.04 33.09
N LYS A 529 -1.52 29.45 32.37
CA LYS A 529 -2.92 29.22 32.79
C LYS A 529 -3.23 27.74 32.98
N VAL A 530 -2.83 26.91 32.01
CA VAL A 530 -3.03 25.45 32.06
C VAL A 530 -2.24 24.82 33.22
N ALA A 531 -0.98 25.22 33.41
CA ALA A 531 -0.16 24.73 34.51
C ALA A 531 -0.77 25.09 35.87
N ASP A 532 -1.24 26.33 36.04
CA ASP A 532 -1.90 26.79 37.26
C ASP A 532 -3.22 26.05 37.49
N TYR A 533 -3.99 25.80 36.43
CA TYR A 533 -5.22 25.01 36.49
C TYR A 533 -4.96 23.55 36.92
N PHE A 534 -3.90 22.91 36.39
CA PHE A 534 -3.49 21.58 36.81
C PHE A 534 -2.99 21.51 38.25
N LYS A 535 -2.30 22.57 38.72
CA LYS A 535 -1.84 22.69 40.12
C LYS A 535 -3.00 22.86 41.08
N ALA A 536 -4.01 23.66 40.70
CA ALA A 536 -5.23 23.84 41.47
C ALA A 536 -6.09 22.56 41.51
N ASN A 537 -6.09 21.78 40.43
CA ASN A 537 -6.90 20.58 40.27
C ASN A 537 -6.03 19.32 40.13
N LYS A 538 -5.51 18.83 41.27
CA LYS A 538 -4.51 17.73 41.28
C LYS A 538 -4.98 16.44 40.60
N GLN A 539 -6.28 16.14 40.64
CA GLN A 539 -6.87 14.95 40.02
C GLN A 539 -7.02 15.05 38.50
N LEU A 540 -6.84 16.22 37.89
CA LEU A 540 -6.90 16.34 36.44
C LEU A 540 -5.56 15.98 35.80
N GLY A 541 -5.61 15.20 34.73
CA GLY A 541 -4.44 14.82 33.92
C GLY A 541 -4.61 15.07 32.43
N LEU A 542 -5.84 15.31 31.96
CA LEU A 542 -6.17 15.63 30.57
C LEU A 542 -7.12 16.82 30.49
N LEU A 543 -6.83 17.76 29.59
CA LEU A 543 -7.74 18.86 29.24
C LEU A 543 -8.02 18.80 27.74
N ALA A 544 -9.24 18.42 27.40
CA ALA A 544 -9.74 18.32 26.04
C ALA A 544 -10.31 19.68 25.58
N PRO A 545 -10.30 19.99 24.27
CA PRO A 545 -11.04 21.13 23.74
C PRO A 545 -12.53 21.06 24.07
N LYS A 546 -13.16 22.22 24.32
CA LYS A 546 -14.61 22.35 24.52
C LYS A 546 -15.40 21.72 23.37
N GLY A 547 -16.35 20.84 23.70
CA GLY A 547 -17.19 20.11 22.75
C GLY A 547 -16.51 18.96 21.99
N SER A 548 -15.31 18.53 22.40
CA SER A 548 -14.57 17.45 21.72
C SER A 548 -14.69 16.09 22.40
N ILE A 549 -15.15 16.03 23.66
CA ILE A 549 -15.30 14.75 24.36
C ILE A 549 -16.40 13.92 23.71
N THR A 550 -16.05 12.71 23.29
CA THR A 550 -16.94 11.75 22.63
C THR A 550 -17.13 10.51 23.49
N ASP A 551 -18.37 9.99 23.53
CA ASP A 551 -18.72 8.74 24.20
C ASP A 551 -18.43 7.55 23.27
N LEU A 552 -17.54 6.66 23.70
CA LEU A 552 -17.12 5.49 22.93
C LEU A 552 -18.19 4.38 22.92
N SER A 553 -19.15 4.40 23.84
CA SER A 553 -20.19 3.35 23.92
C SER A 553 -21.21 3.42 22.78
N VAL A 554 -21.22 4.52 22.02
CA VAL A 554 -22.05 4.70 20.82
C VAL A 554 -21.55 3.76 19.71
N PRO A 555 -22.39 2.83 19.19
CA PRO A 555 -21.98 1.82 18.20
C PRO A 555 -21.29 2.40 16.97
N GLU A 556 -21.78 3.51 16.43
CA GLU A 556 -21.23 4.18 15.25
C GLU A 556 -19.79 4.69 15.48
N ILE A 557 -19.40 4.89 16.74
CA ILE A 557 -18.07 5.39 17.10
C ILE A 557 -17.05 4.27 17.25
N HIS A 558 -17.46 3.03 17.58
CA HIS A 558 -16.51 1.94 17.86
C HIS A 558 -16.65 0.71 16.94
N ALA A 559 -17.70 0.60 16.13
CA ALA A 559 -17.98 -0.60 15.34
C ALA A 559 -16.80 -1.04 14.45
N GLY A 560 -16.02 -0.09 13.92
CA GLY A 560 -14.83 -0.38 13.12
C GLY A 560 -13.62 -0.89 13.92
N ASN A 561 -13.59 -0.72 15.25
CA ASN A 561 -12.39 -0.86 16.08
C ASN A 561 -12.48 -1.93 17.17
N ILE A 562 -13.58 -2.68 17.25
CA ILE A 562 -13.84 -3.69 18.29
C ILE A 562 -12.62 -4.60 18.52
N VAL A 563 -12.05 -5.18 17.45
CA VAL A 563 -10.92 -6.11 17.56
C VAL A 563 -9.72 -5.49 18.26
N TRP A 564 -9.36 -4.26 17.89
CA TRP A 564 -8.24 -3.57 18.51
C TRP A 564 -8.58 -3.03 19.90
N LEU A 565 -9.81 -2.54 20.11
CA LEU A 565 -10.26 -2.08 21.41
C LEU A 565 -10.16 -3.21 22.42
N ASP A 566 -10.69 -4.39 22.09
CA ASP A 566 -10.64 -5.55 22.96
C ASP A 566 -9.20 -5.98 23.22
N ALA A 567 -8.37 -6.06 22.18
CA ALA A 567 -6.97 -6.43 22.31
C ALA A 567 -6.16 -5.48 23.20
N ILE A 568 -6.37 -4.16 23.10
CA ILE A 568 -5.67 -3.19 23.92
C ILE A 568 -6.23 -3.15 25.34
N LEU A 569 -7.56 -3.20 25.52
CA LEU A 569 -8.20 -3.21 26.83
C LEU A 569 -7.80 -4.44 27.66
N ASP A 570 -7.80 -5.63 27.04
CA ASP A 570 -7.30 -6.86 27.65
C ASP A 570 -5.83 -6.72 28.05
N ARG A 571 -5.00 -6.22 27.13
CA ARG A 571 -3.56 -6.01 27.38
C ARG A 571 -3.26 -5.07 28.53
N ILE A 572 -4.12 -4.09 28.82
CA ILE A 572 -3.95 -3.14 29.92
C ILE A 572 -4.77 -3.49 31.17
N GLY A 573 -5.45 -4.65 31.19
CA GLY A 573 -6.22 -5.15 32.34
C GLY A 573 -7.52 -4.39 32.61
N GLU A 574 -8.17 -3.84 31.58
CA GLU A 574 -9.45 -3.14 31.66
C GLU A 574 -10.61 -3.95 31.05
N ASP A 575 -10.59 -5.27 31.26
CA ASP A 575 -11.52 -6.25 30.67
C ASP A 575 -13.01 -5.92 30.87
N LYS A 576 -13.33 -5.24 31.99
CA LYS A 576 -14.70 -4.79 32.32
C LYS A 576 -15.29 -3.80 31.29
N LEU A 577 -14.45 -3.17 30.48
CA LEU A 577 -14.88 -2.23 29.44
C LEU A 577 -15.19 -2.93 28.11
N ILE A 578 -14.71 -4.17 27.91
CA ILE A 578 -14.91 -4.93 26.69
C ILE A 578 -16.42 -5.12 26.43
N GLY A 579 -16.84 -4.82 25.20
CA GLY A 579 -18.23 -4.96 24.73
C GLY A 579 -19.21 -3.87 25.16
N ASN A 580 -18.89 -3.02 26.14
CA ASN A 580 -19.74 -1.87 26.52
C ASN A 580 -19.08 -0.50 26.27
N TYR A 581 -17.75 -0.46 26.29
CA TYR A 581 -16.91 0.70 26.01
C TYR A 581 -17.39 2.01 26.65
N LYS A 582 -17.90 1.95 27.89
CA LYS A 582 -18.42 3.10 28.64
C LYS A 582 -17.29 4.03 29.11
N VAL A 583 -16.64 4.67 28.15
CA VAL A 583 -15.53 5.60 28.34
C VAL A 583 -15.65 6.77 27.40
N HIS A 584 -14.96 7.85 27.76
CA HIS A 584 -14.96 9.09 27.00
C HIS A 584 -13.54 9.42 26.58
N PHE A 585 -13.40 10.03 25.39
CA PHE A 585 -12.10 10.39 24.83
C PHE A 585 -12.15 11.73 24.09
N PRO A 586 -11.03 12.45 23.95
CA PRO A 586 -10.97 13.69 23.20
C PRO A 586 -10.89 13.41 21.69
N SER A 587 -12.02 13.52 21.01
CA SER A 587 -12.11 13.28 19.56
C SER A 587 -11.39 14.36 18.77
N GLY A 588 -10.62 13.94 17.76
CA GLY A 588 -9.74 14.82 17.00
C GLY A 588 -8.35 14.97 17.62
N SER A 589 -8.04 14.17 18.64
CA SER A 589 -6.69 13.85 19.11
C SER A 589 -5.77 15.04 19.43
N MET A 590 -6.34 16.19 19.82
CA MET A 590 -5.60 17.35 20.35
C MET A 590 -6.04 17.64 21.78
N PHE A 591 -5.09 17.83 22.70
CA PHE A 591 -5.38 18.04 24.12
C PHE A 591 -4.13 18.49 24.89
N TRP A 592 -4.33 19.08 26.06
CA TRP A 592 -3.29 19.26 27.08
C TRP A 592 -3.26 18.07 28.03
N PHE A 593 -2.06 17.70 28.52
CA PHE A 593 -1.92 16.60 29.46
C PHE A 593 -0.74 16.79 30.42
N LYS A 594 -0.86 16.20 31.62
CA LYS A 594 0.30 15.95 32.49
C LYS A 594 1.09 14.80 31.90
N VAL A 595 2.40 14.96 31.77
CA VAL A 595 3.28 13.93 31.17
C VAL A 595 3.14 12.58 31.89
N ASP A 596 2.96 12.57 33.21
CA ASP A 596 2.74 11.32 33.98
C ASP A 596 1.38 10.65 33.68
N ALA A 597 0.36 11.41 33.30
CA ALA A 597 -0.99 10.87 33.11
C ALA A 597 -1.07 9.86 31.96
N LEU A 598 -0.25 10.04 30.92
CA LEU A 598 -0.24 9.14 29.77
C LEU A 598 0.92 8.13 29.79
N GLN A 599 1.65 8.00 30.90
CA GLN A 599 2.77 7.04 31.00
C GLN A 599 2.38 5.60 30.61
N PRO A 600 1.19 5.06 30.96
CA PRO A 600 0.77 3.72 30.55
C PRO A 600 0.74 3.51 29.02
N LEU A 601 0.58 4.58 28.25
CA LEU A 601 0.60 4.53 26.79
C LEU A 601 2.00 4.23 26.24
N LEU A 602 3.06 4.72 26.88
CA LEU A 602 4.45 4.36 26.53
C LEU A 602 4.79 2.94 27.02
N ASP A 603 4.24 2.54 28.16
CA ASP A 603 4.47 1.22 28.75
C ASP A 603 3.89 0.07 27.90
N LEU A 604 2.92 0.37 27.01
CA LEU A 604 2.46 -0.57 25.98
C LEU A 604 3.57 -1.02 25.02
N ASN A 605 4.65 -0.24 24.88
CA ASN A 605 5.78 -0.53 24.01
C ASN A 605 5.35 -0.98 22.59
N LEU A 606 4.43 -0.21 21.99
CA LEU A 606 3.92 -0.47 20.65
C LEU A 606 5.05 -0.32 19.64
N GLN A 607 5.34 -1.40 18.91
CA GLN A 607 6.35 -1.38 17.86
C GLN A 607 5.80 -0.76 16.58
N VAL A 608 6.68 -0.37 15.65
CA VAL A 608 6.26 0.20 14.36
C VAL A 608 5.33 -0.76 13.63
N GLU A 609 5.62 -2.06 13.69
CA GLU A 609 4.86 -3.14 13.07
C GLU A 609 3.49 -3.38 13.73
N SER A 610 3.22 -2.75 14.88
CA SER A 610 1.90 -2.81 15.53
C SER A 610 0.89 -1.92 14.80
N PHE A 611 1.35 -0.86 14.13
CA PHE A 611 0.50 0.03 13.37
C PHE A 611 0.34 -0.48 11.95
N GLU A 612 -0.89 -0.42 11.45
CA GLU A 612 -1.17 -0.70 10.06
C GLU A 612 -0.47 0.32 9.16
N LEU A 613 0.02 -0.16 8.03
CA LEU A 613 0.44 0.73 6.95
C LEU A 613 -0.76 1.57 6.52
N GLU A 614 -0.56 2.87 6.34
CA GLU A 614 -1.63 3.70 5.81
C GLU A 614 -1.95 3.19 4.39
N THR A 615 -3.20 2.89 4.12
CA THR A 615 -3.71 2.53 2.77
C THR A 615 -4.92 3.40 2.43
N GLY A 616 -5.09 4.52 3.14
CA GLY A 616 -6.24 5.41 3.04
C GLY A 616 -7.41 5.07 3.97
N GLN A 617 -7.23 4.15 4.94
CA GLN A 617 -8.30 3.70 5.83
C GLN A 617 -8.99 4.89 6.51
N LEU A 618 -10.31 4.88 6.64
CA LEU A 618 -11.03 5.98 7.31
C LEU A 618 -11.21 5.74 8.80
N ASP A 619 -11.17 4.48 9.24
CA ASP A 619 -11.32 4.04 10.63
C ASP A 619 -10.74 2.61 10.80
N GLY A 620 -10.83 2.03 11.98
CA GLY A 620 -10.56 0.59 12.20
C GLY A 620 -9.11 0.22 12.45
N THR A 621 -8.19 1.19 12.46
CA THR A 621 -6.76 0.96 12.70
C THR A 621 -6.38 1.08 14.18
N LEU A 622 -5.22 0.55 14.57
CA LEU A 622 -4.66 0.71 15.91
C LEU A 622 -4.55 2.18 16.32
N ALA A 623 -4.20 3.08 15.40
CA ALA A 623 -4.13 4.51 15.68
C ALA A 623 -5.45 5.05 16.21
N HIS A 624 -6.58 4.72 15.58
CA HIS A 624 -7.89 5.17 16.03
C HIS A 624 -8.28 4.54 17.37
N THR A 625 -7.88 3.29 17.64
CA THR A 625 -8.07 2.65 18.94
C THR A 625 -7.32 3.38 20.04
N ILE A 626 -6.05 3.73 19.81
CA ILE A 626 -5.25 4.47 20.79
C ILE A 626 -5.82 5.87 21.05
N GLU A 627 -6.29 6.58 20.02
CA GLU A 627 -7.03 7.85 20.19
C GLU A 627 -8.23 7.68 21.13
N ARG A 628 -9.06 6.65 20.89
CA ARG A 628 -10.27 6.34 21.65
C ARG A 628 -10.02 5.92 23.10
N LEU A 629 -8.80 5.48 23.41
CA LEU A 629 -8.41 5.03 24.74
C LEU A 629 -7.56 6.04 25.53
N ILE A 630 -7.29 7.24 25.00
CA ILE A 630 -6.53 8.30 25.70
C ILE A 630 -7.07 8.57 27.11
N GLY A 631 -8.40 8.67 27.25
CA GLY A 631 -9.04 8.88 28.56
C GLY A 631 -8.85 7.70 29.53
N VAL A 632 -8.76 6.48 29.00
CA VAL A 632 -8.54 5.26 29.80
C VAL A 632 -7.12 5.25 30.37
N PHE A 633 -6.10 5.56 29.55
CA PHE A 633 -4.71 5.61 30.01
C PHE A 633 -4.52 6.63 31.14
N ALA A 634 -5.13 7.81 31.04
CA ALA A 634 -5.12 8.78 32.13
C ALA A 634 -5.81 8.25 33.40
N LYS A 635 -6.93 7.56 33.25
CA LYS A 635 -7.67 7.00 34.38
C LYS A 635 -6.90 5.91 35.12
N GLN A 636 -6.07 5.12 34.43
CA GLN A 636 -5.19 4.12 35.05
C GLN A 636 -4.16 4.73 36.01
N ARG A 637 -3.76 5.99 35.77
CA ARG A 637 -2.93 6.79 36.67
C ARG A 637 -3.74 7.56 37.72
N GLY A 638 -5.05 7.37 37.77
CA GLY A 638 -5.95 8.03 38.70
C GLY A 638 -6.36 9.44 38.27
N TYR A 639 -6.07 9.84 37.04
CA TYR A 639 -6.40 11.17 36.54
C TYR A 639 -7.75 11.21 35.83
N ASP A 640 -8.43 12.35 35.97
CA ASP A 640 -9.66 12.69 35.27
C ASP A 640 -9.36 13.60 34.05
N MET A 641 -10.33 13.60 33.13
CA MET A 641 -10.36 14.44 31.94
C MET A 641 -11.51 15.43 32.01
N VAL A 642 -11.28 16.67 31.60
CA VAL A 642 -12.31 17.71 31.46
C VAL A 642 -12.15 18.47 30.16
N GLU A 643 -13.20 19.17 29.75
CA GLU A 643 -13.13 20.13 28.65
C GLU A 643 -12.66 21.50 29.11
N ILE A 644 -11.93 22.21 28.25
CA ILE A 644 -11.47 23.57 28.50
C ILE A 644 -11.62 24.46 27.25
N ASP A 645 -11.69 25.75 27.52
CA ASP A 645 -11.26 26.81 26.61
C ASP A 645 -10.23 27.66 27.36
N VAL A 646 -9.00 27.76 26.86
CA VAL A 646 -7.92 28.54 27.51
C VAL A 646 -8.21 30.03 27.60
N ALA A 647 -9.21 30.55 26.88
CA ALA A 647 -9.71 31.91 27.06
C ALA A 647 -10.57 32.05 28.32
N GLU A 648 -11.18 30.96 28.80
CA GLU A 648 -12.03 30.88 29.99
C GLU A 648 -11.24 30.46 31.26
N LEU A 649 -9.99 30.03 31.11
CA LEU A 649 -9.01 29.83 32.19
C LEU A 649 -8.35 31.15 32.60
#